data_AF-D3Q668-F1
#
_entry.id   AF-D3Q668-F1
#
_cell.length_a   1.000
_cell.length_b   1.000
_cell.length_c   1.000
_cell.angle_alpha   90.00
_cell.angle_beta   90.00
_cell.angle_gamma   90.00
#
_symmetry.space_group_name_H-M   'P 1'
#
loop_
_entity.id
_entity.type
_entity.pdbx_description
1 polymer ?
#
loop_
_entity_poly.entity_id
_entity_poly.type
_entity_poly.pdbx_seq_one_letter_code
_entity_poly.pdbx_strand_id
1 'polypeptide(L)'
;MSDDPPTSKAATTIGALVALVPAGVITIRQAWSLVAGNPLWFAAIVLGSVLLGFAARVIAKAIAETENRLASALRGRIISVWPTFRARYARKLSAHCQRRPLHGVKTLDPFGPILQDVYVEVSLDQQWMKKHSGKLRASWETDEPRPLEYFLRNDEANIFTVTGAAGSGKTSMLRRTAFRQCQRQPWLPRRVPVLLYLREHLEEIKAAPTAYSLLDAARQQPWARDLPPEWIRRKLERGRCLVLLDGVDEIVGEADRFTVMEWIGRQIEIFEGNDFVVTSRPHGFDDGNLEGHVRLQLLPFTVETILRFLRGWFLQMEKRSSQEGTADVAEQADKEYRDLKAQFDRRRELYDLASRPLLLTMIANVHKYNRELPGSRAELYQEMCDMLLRRRQVKGSSAEWSISIQQQRELLGRLALSMTRGKRTELSFHDAAKTIEEAQRDYPGEVVADDFLRDLVHDGLLVPDLNDSYSFPHSTFREYLTASVLSHDRPDDVALLVEHVDDPAWREVLSLWCASSDASPIVAACLDSMTGHAIDLAYECAEVAHRLSRELTQRLRQLERPGNTDADGLPVHLLTKVRRSCDDLIPVDESASICRVPFSHELIRLHWEASERERGQLLAPEFKRGTPADSDPAHGLWERDATGLVAWADDFYGDERHYRLPSVWELEALYARDSGLIQQPVWARDDEEIRLFCPEGIDSPFTLDNVRFAASVLEDRWDSPVYLLIALAYLRAARKDTLSTGNTFANDFDHTINFEHAYTIARAYDKGTDPDRPLEDALRYALIKVRQGVSSRVIVDPDAPESPGLRRIETTDRVRLFRRHGGMHRTPARHDHTLIRAYSLFLTPWMTAPDEVPGALASFDIFLMGLTTDDSDDVPLYPGRLGPMLDRAQEAVAREPADDHATLGAVSRRVVRDVRADLTPMLERREPYDNAKARAARLGLLAASAAATFMDEPDTAALLRSCARGVAVLHARITGDIAPTEVIRPACVRAVPALED
;
A
#
# COMPACT_ATOMS: atom_id res chain seq x y z
N MET A 1 61.24 -17.00 33.31
CA MET A 1 61.60 -16.08 32.22
C MET A 1 60.39 -15.21 31.97
N SER A 2 60.52 -13.97 32.44
CA SER A 2 59.52 -12.91 32.44
C SER A 2 59.51 -12.20 31.10
N ASP A 3 58.33 -11.95 30.54
CA ASP A 3 58.14 -10.88 29.54
C ASP A 3 56.86 -10.13 29.90
N ASP A 4 57.02 -9.18 30.82
CA ASP A 4 56.08 -8.10 31.05
C ASP A 4 56.12 -7.10 29.89
N PRO A 5 54.96 -6.60 29.40
CA PRO A 5 54.91 -5.56 28.38
C PRO A 5 55.45 -4.20 28.89
N PRO A 6 56.00 -3.36 27.99
CA PRO A 6 56.81 -2.19 28.31
C PRO A 6 55.97 -0.94 28.61
N THR A 7 55.00 -1.04 29.52
CA THR A 7 54.15 0.10 29.92
C THR A 7 54.43 0.59 31.34
N SER A 8 55.16 -0.18 32.17
CA SER A 8 55.45 0.23 33.55
C SER A 8 56.63 1.19 33.72
N LYS A 9 57.55 1.29 32.75
CA LYS A 9 58.73 2.18 32.81
C LYS A 9 58.44 3.62 32.39
N ALA A 10 57.46 3.87 31.53
CA ALA A 10 57.08 5.24 31.16
C ALA A 10 56.28 5.93 32.27
N ALA A 11 55.38 5.21 32.94
CA ALA A 11 54.56 5.74 34.03
C ALA A 11 55.38 6.03 35.31
N THR A 12 56.39 5.21 35.63
CA THR A 12 57.31 5.48 36.76
C THR A 12 58.27 6.63 36.49
N THR A 13 58.67 6.84 35.22
CA THR A 13 59.56 7.95 34.85
C THR A 13 58.81 9.30 34.77
N ILE A 14 57.52 9.28 34.40
CA ILE A 14 56.65 10.46 34.41
C ILE A 14 56.22 10.83 35.83
N GLY A 15 55.94 9.83 36.69
CA GLY A 15 55.70 10.04 38.12
C GLY A 15 56.90 10.63 38.87
N ALA A 16 58.14 10.26 38.48
CA ALA A 16 59.36 10.80 39.06
C ALA A 16 59.68 12.24 38.62
N LEU A 17 59.19 12.69 37.46
CA LEU A 17 59.39 14.05 36.95
C LEU A 17 58.35 15.05 37.47
N VAL A 18 57.14 14.59 37.84
CA VAL A 18 56.09 15.43 38.43
C VAL A 18 56.24 15.57 39.96
N ALA A 19 57.00 14.68 40.62
CA ALA A 19 57.33 14.76 42.04
C ALA A 19 58.46 15.75 42.40
N LEU A 20 59.07 16.41 41.41
CA LEU A 20 60.21 17.33 41.61
C LEU A 20 59.85 18.83 41.62
N VAL A 21 58.55 19.17 41.64
CA VAL A 21 58.06 20.56 41.58
C VAL A 21 57.72 21.20 42.94
N PRO A 22 57.70 20.51 44.10
CA PRO A 22 57.71 21.18 45.39
C PRO A 22 59.00 20.87 46.19
N ALA A 23 60.17 21.23 45.66
CA ALA A 23 61.43 21.24 46.43
C ALA A 23 62.25 22.54 46.30
N GLY A 24 61.78 23.52 45.50
CA GLY A 24 62.47 24.79 45.25
C GLY A 24 62.14 25.92 46.24
N VAL A 25 61.19 25.73 47.16
CA VAL A 25 60.78 26.78 48.12
C VAL A 25 61.43 26.61 49.50
N ILE A 26 62.09 25.47 49.76
CA ILE A 26 62.71 25.18 51.07
C ILE A 26 64.23 25.51 51.09
N THR A 27 64.88 25.73 49.95
CA THR A 27 66.31 26.11 49.88
C THR A 27 66.57 27.62 49.85
N ILE A 28 65.56 28.47 49.69
CA ILE A 28 65.73 29.94 49.63
C ILE A 28 66.00 30.55 51.02
N ARG A 29 65.65 29.87 52.12
CA ARG A 29 65.87 30.41 53.47
C ARG A 29 67.31 30.20 53.98
N GLN A 30 68.07 29.26 53.41
CA GLN A 30 69.48 29.01 53.77
C GLN A 30 70.49 29.69 52.82
N ALA A 31 70.07 30.15 51.63
CA ALA A 31 70.94 30.86 50.69
C ALA A 31 70.94 32.40 50.88
N TRP A 32 70.00 32.95 51.65
CA TRP A 32 69.89 34.40 51.89
C TRP A 32 71.10 35.00 52.63
N SER A 33 71.84 34.21 53.41
CA SER A 33 73.08 34.66 54.06
C SER A 33 74.28 34.74 53.10
N LEU A 34 74.24 34.04 51.97
CA LEU A 34 75.29 34.08 50.93
C LEU A 34 75.02 35.16 49.86
N VAL A 35 73.75 35.56 49.67
CA VAL A 35 73.35 36.57 48.67
C VAL A 35 73.42 38.00 49.22
N ALA A 36 73.47 38.20 50.54
CA ALA A 36 73.54 39.53 51.16
C ALA A 36 74.89 40.28 50.95
N GLY A 37 75.91 39.64 50.37
CA GLY A 37 77.25 40.23 50.22
C GLY A 37 77.73 40.48 48.79
N ASN A 38 77.00 40.07 47.74
CA ASN A 38 77.50 40.24 46.36
C ASN A 38 76.36 40.26 45.30
N PRO A 39 76.14 41.39 44.59
CA PRO A 39 75.04 41.54 43.62
C PRO A 39 75.16 40.65 42.38
N LEU A 40 76.36 40.15 42.05
CA LEU A 40 76.60 39.29 40.89
C LEU A 40 75.96 37.90 41.02
N TRP A 41 75.87 37.35 42.23
CA TRP A 41 75.26 36.04 42.46
C TRP A 41 73.74 36.06 42.27
N PHE A 42 73.10 37.17 42.60
CA PHE A 42 71.67 37.36 42.35
C PHE A 42 71.38 37.35 40.84
N ALA A 43 72.18 38.08 40.05
CA ALA A 43 72.04 38.10 38.60
C ALA A 43 72.25 36.71 37.97
N ALA A 44 73.23 35.93 38.45
CA ALA A 44 73.50 34.58 37.96
C ALA A 44 72.35 33.60 38.26
N ILE A 45 71.75 33.67 39.45
CA ILE A 45 70.61 32.82 39.82
C ILE A 45 69.36 33.18 39.00
N VAL A 46 69.08 34.48 38.82
CA VAL A 46 67.97 34.94 37.99
C VAL A 46 68.16 34.49 36.54
N LEU A 47 69.35 34.68 35.97
CA LEU A 47 69.64 34.25 34.60
C LEU A 47 69.54 32.72 34.43
N GLY A 48 70.05 31.96 35.41
CA GLY A 48 69.93 30.51 35.45
C GLY A 48 68.46 30.03 35.50
N SER A 49 67.63 30.69 36.31
CA SER A 49 66.20 30.37 36.41
C SER A 49 65.42 30.67 35.13
N VAL A 50 65.76 31.76 34.43
CA VAL A 50 65.16 32.12 33.14
C VAL A 50 65.56 31.12 32.05
N LEU A 51 66.84 30.73 32.00
CA LEU A 51 67.33 29.72 31.06
C LEU A 51 66.71 28.34 31.32
N LEU A 52 66.55 27.94 32.58
CA LEU A 52 65.89 26.69 32.95
C LEU A 52 64.41 26.69 32.56
N GLY A 53 63.71 27.82 32.77
CA GLY A 53 62.32 28.00 32.34
C GLY A 53 62.15 27.99 30.82
N PHE A 54 63.12 28.52 30.07
CA PHE A 54 63.13 28.45 28.61
C PHE A 54 63.39 27.02 28.12
N ALA A 55 64.37 26.32 28.69
CA ALA A 55 64.66 24.93 28.36
C ALA A 55 63.45 24.01 28.65
N ALA A 56 62.78 24.19 29.80
CA ALA A 56 61.58 23.45 30.15
C ALA A 56 60.43 23.70 29.14
N ARG A 57 60.24 24.95 28.68
CA ARG A 57 59.25 25.26 27.62
C ARG A 57 59.60 24.64 26.28
N VAL A 58 60.88 24.64 25.90
CA VAL A 58 61.33 24.02 24.64
C VAL A 58 61.15 22.50 24.68
N ILE A 59 61.47 21.85 25.81
CA ILE A 59 61.27 20.41 26.00
C ILE A 59 59.78 20.06 26.03
N ALA A 60 58.94 20.83 26.73
CA ALA A 60 57.49 20.63 26.74
C ALA A 60 56.88 20.77 25.33
N LYS A 61 57.36 21.75 24.56
CA LYS A 61 56.92 21.94 23.16
C LYS A 61 57.40 20.81 22.25
N ALA A 62 58.61 20.29 22.46
CA ALA A 62 59.15 19.15 21.73
C ALA A 62 58.39 17.84 22.03
N ILE A 63 58.02 17.60 23.28
CA ILE A 63 57.23 16.43 23.70
C ILE A 63 55.82 16.47 23.09
N ALA A 64 55.15 17.63 23.12
CA ALA A 64 53.84 17.83 22.51
C ALA A 64 53.87 17.68 20.97
N GLU A 65 54.96 18.10 20.32
CA GLU A 65 55.18 17.91 18.88
C GLU A 65 55.41 16.44 18.52
N THR A 66 56.09 15.67 19.38
CA THR A 66 56.30 14.22 19.18
C THR A 66 55.05 13.38 19.42
N GLU A 67 54.17 13.73 20.37
CA GLU A 67 52.86 13.08 20.55
C GLU A 67 51.97 13.30 19.32
N ASN A 68 51.95 14.51 18.77
CA ASN A 68 51.19 14.82 17.55
C ASN A 68 51.74 14.11 16.30
N ARG A 69 53.07 13.94 16.20
CA ARG A 69 53.70 13.16 15.11
C ARG A 69 53.51 11.65 15.25
N LEU A 70 53.51 11.10 16.45
CA LEU A 70 53.15 9.69 16.70
C LEU A 70 51.67 9.44 16.44
N ALA A 71 50.79 10.35 16.86
CA ALA A 71 49.35 10.27 16.59
C ALA A 71 49.02 10.48 15.10
N SER A 72 49.79 11.28 14.35
CA SER A 72 49.63 11.44 12.90
C SER A 72 50.25 10.30 12.11
N ALA A 73 51.37 9.72 12.55
CA ALA A 73 51.99 8.54 11.94
C ALA A 73 51.19 7.25 12.20
N LEU A 74 50.60 7.09 13.40
CA LEU A 74 49.63 6.03 13.71
C LEU A 74 48.35 6.21 12.88
N ARG A 75 47.81 7.44 12.77
CA ARG A 75 46.69 7.72 11.87
C ARG A 75 47.03 7.41 10.41
N GLY A 76 48.22 7.76 9.93
CA GLY A 76 48.71 7.47 8.58
C GLY A 76 48.87 5.98 8.29
N ARG A 77 49.47 5.21 9.21
CA ARG A 77 49.57 3.74 9.12
C ARG A 77 48.21 3.05 9.20
N ILE A 78 47.30 3.57 10.02
CA ILE A 78 45.93 3.05 10.11
C ILE A 78 45.19 3.31 8.79
N ILE A 79 45.28 4.52 8.22
CA ILE A 79 44.63 4.88 6.94
C ILE A 79 45.17 4.03 5.77
N SER A 80 46.47 3.69 5.73
CA SER A 80 47.03 2.85 4.66
C SER A 80 46.64 1.37 4.75
N VAL A 81 46.17 0.90 5.91
CA VAL A 81 45.74 -0.51 6.15
C VAL A 81 44.20 -0.65 6.18
N TRP A 82 43.46 0.45 6.02
CA TRP A 82 42.00 0.43 5.95
C TRP A 82 41.40 -0.35 4.77
N PRO A 83 41.97 -0.30 3.55
CA PRO A 83 41.51 -1.13 2.44
C PRO A 83 41.68 -2.63 2.74
N THR A 84 42.74 -3.02 3.46
CA THR A 84 43.02 -4.41 3.84
C THR A 84 42.10 -4.92 4.95
N PHE A 85 41.70 -4.09 5.92
CA PHE A 85 40.68 -4.47 6.91
C PHE A 85 39.32 -4.69 6.27
N ARG A 86 38.90 -3.79 5.37
CA ARG A 86 37.64 -3.95 4.62
C ARG A 86 37.66 -5.24 3.79
N ALA A 87 38.75 -5.51 3.07
CA ALA A 87 38.88 -6.72 2.27
C ALA A 87 38.85 -7.99 3.13
N ARG A 88 39.51 -7.98 4.31
CA ARG A 88 39.48 -9.12 5.26
C ARG A 88 38.09 -9.34 5.84
N TYR A 89 37.39 -8.28 6.24
CA TYR A 89 36.01 -8.34 6.71
C TYR A 89 35.08 -8.91 5.63
N ALA A 90 35.11 -8.31 4.43
CA ALA A 90 34.27 -8.71 3.31
C ALA A 90 34.51 -10.16 2.90
N ARG A 91 35.77 -10.63 2.88
CA ARG A 91 36.11 -12.03 2.59
C ARG A 91 35.57 -13.00 3.64
N LYS A 92 35.67 -12.66 4.92
CA LYS A 92 35.17 -13.51 6.01
C LYS A 92 33.65 -13.57 6.01
N LEU A 93 32.98 -12.43 5.87
CA LEU A 93 31.53 -12.35 5.79
C LEU A 93 31.00 -13.04 4.52
N SER A 94 31.64 -12.84 3.36
CA SER A 94 31.25 -13.52 2.13
C SER A 94 31.39 -15.03 2.24
N ALA A 95 32.45 -15.52 2.89
CA ALA A 95 32.62 -16.94 3.19
C ALA A 95 31.55 -17.47 4.15
N HIS A 96 31.15 -16.69 5.15
CA HIS A 96 30.03 -17.05 6.04
C HIS A 96 28.72 -17.18 5.26
N CYS A 97 28.40 -16.21 4.39
CA CYS A 97 27.21 -16.24 3.54
C CYS A 97 27.21 -17.36 2.48
N GLN A 98 28.37 -17.90 2.10
CA GLN A 98 28.51 -19.02 1.15
C GLN A 98 28.47 -20.41 1.80
N ARG A 99 28.96 -20.54 3.04
CA ARG A 99 29.17 -21.84 3.69
C ARG A 99 27.92 -22.48 4.29
N ARG A 100 26.79 -21.77 4.37
CA ARG A 100 25.53 -22.34 4.87
C ARG A 100 24.68 -22.90 3.70
N PRO A 101 24.20 -24.15 3.78
CA PRO A 101 23.30 -24.72 2.78
C PRO A 101 21.97 -23.96 2.71
N LEU A 102 21.28 -24.09 1.58
CA LEU A 102 19.98 -23.48 1.32
C LEU A 102 19.02 -23.79 2.48
N HIS A 103 18.61 -22.76 3.24
CA HIS A 103 17.66 -22.85 4.36
C HIS A 103 18.13 -23.58 5.63
N GLY A 104 19.43 -23.72 5.87
CA GLY A 104 19.96 -24.26 7.14
C GLY A 104 19.79 -25.77 7.31
N VAL A 105 18.87 -26.39 6.57
CA VAL A 105 18.84 -27.84 6.34
C VAL A 105 20.12 -28.18 5.59
N LYS A 106 20.95 -29.08 6.13
CA LYS A 106 21.98 -29.72 5.31
C LYS A 106 21.22 -30.45 4.19
N THR A 107 21.15 -29.82 3.01
CA THR A 107 20.65 -30.47 1.81
C THR A 107 21.32 -31.84 1.73
N LEU A 108 20.54 -32.85 1.35
CA LEU A 108 20.75 -34.29 1.61
C LEU A 108 22.00 -34.92 0.97
N ASP A 109 23.00 -34.11 0.66
CA ASP A 109 24.26 -34.49 0.05
C ASP A 109 25.39 -33.54 0.54
N PRO A 110 26.64 -34.00 0.78
CA PRO A 110 27.83 -33.12 0.74
C PRO A 110 27.87 -32.18 -0.48
N PHE A 111 27.08 -32.48 -1.51
CA PHE A 111 26.91 -31.77 -2.76
C PHE A 111 25.69 -30.83 -2.83
N GLY A 112 24.94 -30.63 -1.75
CA GLY A 112 23.78 -29.71 -1.74
C GLY A 112 24.09 -28.32 -2.31
N PRO A 113 23.18 -27.68 -3.08
CA PRO A 113 23.48 -26.43 -3.77
C PRO A 113 23.77 -25.30 -2.77
N ILE A 114 24.75 -24.46 -3.09
CA ILE A 114 25.03 -23.23 -2.33
C ILE A 114 23.97 -22.20 -2.70
N LEU A 115 23.53 -21.42 -1.71
CA LEU A 115 22.54 -20.36 -1.89
C LEU A 115 22.81 -19.49 -3.11
N GLN A 116 24.06 -19.06 -3.31
CA GLN A 116 24.43 -18.15 -4.39
C GLN A 116 24.19 -18.71 -5.81
N ASP A 117 24.18 -20.04 -5.98
CA ASP A 117 24.08 -20.70 -7.29
C ASP A 117 22.62 -20.96 -7.70
N VAL A 118 21.69 -20.95 -6.74
CA VAL A 118 20.26 -21.28 -6.93
C VAL A 118 19.34 -20.15 -6.46
N TYR A 119 19.89 -19.08 -5.86
CA TYR A 119 19.11 -17.93 -5.42
C TYR A 119 18.36 -17.30 -6.59
N VAL A 120 17.04 -17.27 -6.46
CA VAL A 120 16.18 -16.44 -7.29
C VAL A 120 15.82 -15.20 -6.49
N GLU A 121 15.82 -14.05 -7.17
CA GLU A 121 15.56 -12.75 -6.57
C GLU A 121 14.12 -12.69 -6.06
N VAL A 122 13.94 -12.25 -4.80
CA VAL A 122 12.62 -12.09 -4.18
C VAL A 122 12.18 -10.65 -4.35
N SER A 123 10.89 -10.47 -4.62
CA SER A 123 10.27 -9.15 -4.76
C SER A 123 9.75 -8.67 -3.41
N LEU A 124 9.93 -7.38 -3.15
CA LEU A 124 9.42 -6.67 -1.98
C LEU A 124 8.45 -5.58 -2.43
N ASP A 125 7.25 -5.60 -1.86
CA ASP A 125 6.26 -4.53 -2.03
C ASP A 125 6.29 -3.56 -0.86
N GLN A 126 6.13 -2.27 -1.13
CA GLN A 126 6.10 -1.26 -0.09
C GLN A 126 4.67 -1.14 0.46
N GLN A 127 4.49 -1.43 1.75
CA GLN A 127 3.20 -1.27 2.41
C GLN A 127 2.90 0.24 2.60
N TRP A 128 1.75 0.72 2.09
CA TRP A 128 1.38 2.14 2.13
C TRP A 128 0.74 2.52 3.47
N MET A 129 1.51 3.15 4.37
CA MET A 129 0.98 3.62 5.65
C MET A 129 0.30 5.00 5.53
N LYS A 130 -1.03 5.04 5.64
CA LYS A 130 -1.80 6.30 5.74
C LYS A 130 -1.54 7.09 7.04
N LYS A 131 -1.07 6.46 8.13
CA LYS A 131 -1.01 7.08 9.47
C LYS A 131 0.31 7.79 9.83
N HIS A 132 1.43 7.54 9.15
CA HIS A 132 2.75 8.09 9.53
C HIS A 132 3.52 8.78 8.39
N SER A 133 2.87 9.08 7.26
CA SER A 133 3.50 9.70 6.08
C SER A 133 4.16 11.05 6.35
N GLY A 134 3.80 11.75 7.44
CA GLY A 134 4.37 13.05 7.79
C GLY A 134 5.85 13.05 8.23
N LYS A 135 6.48 11.89 8.47
CA LYS A 135 7.88 11.77 8.92
C LYS A 135 8.74 10.78 8.12
N LEU A 136 8.25 10.27 6.99
CA LEU A 136 9.07 9.37 6.15
C LEU A 136 10.25 10.13 5.56
N ARG A 137 11.47 9.58 5.66
CA ARG A 137 12.69 10.20 5.10
C ARG A 137 12.72 10.12 3.57
N ALA A 138 12.10 9.09 2.98
CA ALA A 138 11.89 8.94 1.54
C ALA A 138 10.60 8.16 1.26
N SER A 139 9.92 8.48 0.17
CA SER A 139 8.82 7.69 -0.41
C SER A 139 9.29 7.05 -1.72
N TRP A 140 9.13 5.73 -1.88
CA TRP A 140 9.22 5.10 -3.19
C TRP A 140 7.79 4.90 -3.71
N GLU A 141 7.47 5.57 -4.81
CA GLU A 141 6.30 5.22 -5.63
C GLU A 141 6.74 4.08 -6.55
N THR A 142 6.52 2.85 -6.11
CA THR A 142 6.79 1.68 -6.96
C THR A 142 5.48 1.04 -7.35
N ASP A 143 5.10 1.16 -8.63
CA ASP A 143 3.99 0.42 -9.23
C ASP A 143 4.33 -1.07 -9.47
N GLU A 144 5.60 -1.42 -9.38
CA GLU A 144 6.14 -2.77 -9.50
C GLU A 144 7.07 -3.00 -8.30
N PRO A 145 6.92 -4.05 -7.51
CA PRO A 145 7.84 -4.35 -6.44
C PRO A 145 9.18 -4.83 -6.99
N ARG A 146 10.14 -4.68 -6.09
CA ARG A 146 11.53 -4.62 -6.45
C ARG A 146 12.32 -5.48 -5.48
N PRO A 147 13.52 -5.93 -5.88
CA PRO A 147 14.44 -6.50 -4.92
C PRO A 147 14.84 -5.48 -3.86
N LEU A 148 15.27 -5.94 -2.69
CA LEU A 148 15.80 -5.10 -1.61
C LEU A 148 16.91 -4.15 -2.12
N GLU A 149 17.73 -4.61 -3.07
CA GLU A 149 18.78 -3.80 -3.69
C GLU A 149 18.27 -2.57 -4.45
N TYR A 150 17.00 -2.49 -4.81
CA TYR A 150 16.41 -1.29 -5.40
C TYR A 150 16.25 -0.21 -4.32
N PHE A 151 15.61 -0.55 -3.20
CA PHE A 151 15.38 0.35 -2.07
C PHE A 151 16.68 0.84 -1.42
N LEU A 152 17.70 -0.03 -1.40
CA LEU A 152 19.04 0.29 -0.85
C LEU A 152 19.92 1.18 -1.76
N ARG A 153 19.48 1.55 -2.98
CA ARG A 153 20.28 2.41 -3.89
C ARG A 153 20.25 3.89 -3.54
N ASN A 154 19.38 4.31 -2.62
CA ASN A 154 19.21 5.71 -2.29
C ASN A 154 20.44 6.27 -1.54
N ASP A 155 20.78 7.54 -1.81
CA ASP A 155 21.92 8.23 -1.19
C ASP A 155 21.64 8.56 0.29
N GLU A 156 20.36 8.70 0.66
CA GLU A 156 19.93 8.91 2.04
C GLU A 156 19.88 7.61 2.85
N ALA A 157 20.00 7.74 4.17
CA ALA A 157 19.97 6.63 5.11
C ALA A 157 18.53 6.26 5.48
N ASN A 158 18.16 5.02 5.23
CA ASN A 158 16.78 4.55 5.36
C ASN A 158 16.65 3.40 6.37
N ILE A 159 15.49 3.31 7.01
CA ILE A 159 15.14 2.25 7.95
C ILE A 159 14.06 1.41 7.30
N PHE A 160 14.31 0.13 7.08
CA PHE A 160 13.38 -0.80 6.46
C PHE A 160 12.97 -1.88 7.45
N THR A 161 11.66 -2.14 7.55
CA THR A 161 11.12 -3.33 8.21
C THR A 161 10.63 -4.27 7.14
N VAL A 162 11.20 -5.48 7.06
CA VAL A 162 10.85 -6.50 6.08
C VAL A 162 10.02 -7.60 6.73
N THR A 163 8.75 -7.69 6.37
CA THR A 163 7.82 -8.71 6.88
C THR A 163 7.66 -9.87 5.89
N GLY A 164 7.35 -11.06 6.41
CA GLY A 164 7.01 -12.21 5.56
C GLY A 164 6.77 -13.47 6.36
N ALA A 165 5.97 -14.40 5.82
CA ALA A 165 5.61 -15.65 6.48
C ALA A 165 6.84 -16.53 6.80
N ALA A 166 6.65 -17.56 7.64
CA ALA A 166 7.72 -18.52 7.94
C ALA A 166 8.23 -19.21 6.65
N GLY A 167 9.53 -19.32 6.46
CA GLY A 167 10.10 -19.94 5.25
C GLY A 167 9.94 -19.13 3.96
N SER A 168 9.52 -17.86 4.03
CA SER A 168 9.43 -16.95 2.87
C SER A 168 10.80 -16.54 2.31
N GLY A 169 11.88 -16.72 3.08
CA GLY A 169 13.25 -16.46 2.62
C GLY A 169 13.90 -15.18 3.14
N LYS A 170 13.35 -14.54 4.17
CA LYS A 170 13.90 -13.32 4.82
C LYS A 170 15.40 -13.41 5.13
N THR A 171 15.82 -14.42 5.89
CA THR A 171 17.24 -14.69 6.19
C THR A 171 18.09 -14.92 4.95
N SER A 172 17.55 -15.64 3.95
CA SER A 172 18.25 -15.90 2.68
C SER A 172 18.46 -14.62 1.88
N MET A 173 17.46 -13.73 1.85
CA MET A 173 17.55 -12.40 1.25
C MET A 173 18.63 -11.56 1.94
N LEU A 174 18.60 -11.41 3.28
CA LEU A 174 19.62 -10.65 4.01
C LEU A 174 21.04 -11.17 3.77
N ARG A 175 21.23 -12.50 3.76
CA ARG A 175 22.52 -13.14 3.45
C ARG A 175 22.97 -12.84 2.02
N ARG A 176 22.06 -12.90 1.04
CA ARG A 176 22.36 -12.56 -0.36
C ARG A 176 22.74 -11.08 -0.49
N THR A 177 22.01 -10.18 0.15
CA THR A 177 22.30 -8.74 0.16
C THR A 177 23.67 -8.45 0.78
N ALA A 178 23.97 -9.04 1.95
CA ALA A 178 25.28 -8.92 2.60
C ALA A 178 26.40 -9.43 1.69
N PHE A 179 26.19 -10.58 1.05
CA PHE A 179 27.15 -11.19 0.13
C PHE A 179 27.42 -10.33 -1.10
N ARG A 180 26.36 -9.87 -1.80
CA ARG A 180 26.47 -8.96 -2.95
C ARG A 180 27.19 -7.68 -2.55
N GLN A 181 26.88 -7.12 -1.39
CA GLN A 181 27.55 -5.92 -0.89
C GLN A 181 29.05 -6.13 -0.62
N CYS A 182 29.47 -7.34 -0.25
CA CYS A 182 30.88 -7.72 -0.12
C CYS A 182 31.60 -7.87 -1.48
N GLN A 183 30.90 -8.28 -2.55
CA GLN A 183 31.50 -8.52 -3.87
C GLN A 183 31.74 -7.27 -4.71
N ARG A 184 31.11 -6.14 -4.40
CA ARG A 184 31.25 -4.93 -5.22
C ARG A 184 32.69 -4.36 -5.14
N GLN A 185 33.18 -3.76 -6.23
CA GLN A 185 34.55 -3.19 -6.44
C GLN A 185 35.10 -2.25 -5.33
N PRO A 186 36.26 -2.48 -4.68
CA PRO A 186 36.68 -1.79 -3.45
C PRO A 186 36.74 -0.25 -3.41
N TRP A 187 36.74 0.44 -4.54
CA TRP A 187 37.00 1.89 -4.67
C TRP A 187 35.76 2.81 -4.61
N LEU A 188 34.54 2.28 -4.64
CA LEU A 188 33.33 3.08 -4.48
C LEU A 188 33.08 3.39 -2.98
N PRO A 189 32.57 4.59 -2.62
CA PRO A 189 32.17 4.89 -1.24
C PRO A 189 30.99 3.99 -0.87
N ARG A 190 31.27 2.87 -0.19
CA ARG A 190 30.26 1.81 0.01
C ARG A 190 29.99 1.51 1.48
N ARG A 191 28.70 1.30 1.77
CA ARG A 191 28.17 0.78 3.04
C ARG A 191 28.78 -0.60 3.35
N VAL A 192 29.36 -0.77 4.54
CA VAL A 192 29.89 -2.05 5.06
C VAL A 192 28.71 -2.84 5.64
N PRO A 193 28.42 -4.07 5.16
CA PRO A 193 27.29 -4.84 5.67
C PRO A 193 27.59 -5.36 7.09
N VAL A 194 26.71 -5.08 8.05
CA VAL A 194 26.73 -5.58 9.42
C VAL A 194 25.53 -6.48 9.59
N LEU A 195 25.73 -7.80 9.44
CA LEU A 195 24.67 -8.80 9.62
C LEU A 195 24.65 -9.23 11.08
N LEU A 196 23.48 -9.26 11.71
CA LEU A 196 23.29 -9.74 13.09
C LEU A 196 22.02 -10.60 13.14
N TYR A 197 22.08 -11.72 13.84
CA TYR A 197 20.89 -12.51 14.17
C TYR A 197 20.47 -12.12 15.58
N LEU A 198 19.27 -11.54 15.75
CA LEU A 198 18.86 -10.93 17.01
C LEU A 198 18.78 -11.95 18.15
N ARG A 199 18.40 -13.19 17.84
CA ARG A 199 18.40 -14.31 18.81
C ARG A 199 19.75 -14.56 19.48
N GLU A 200 20.88 -14.34 18.77
CA GLU A 200 22.24 -14.60 19.28
C GLU A 200 22.69 -13.54 20.30
N HIS A 201 21.93 -12.45 20.46
CA HIS A 201 22.28 -11.32 21.31
C HIS A 201 21.20 -11.01 22.34
N LEU A 202 20.15 -11.83 22.43
CA LEU A 202 18.98 -11.58 23.27
C LEU A 202 19.37 -11.44 24.75
N GLU A 203 20.18 -12.36 25.27
CA GLU A 203 20.56 -12.37 26.68
C GLU A 203 21.46 -11.19 27.05
N GLU A 204 22.38 -10.79 26.18
CA GLU A 204 23.20 -9.58 26.37
C GLU A 204 22.35 -8.31 26.33
N ILE A 205 21.39 -8.22 25.39
CA ILE A 205 20.46 -7.09 25.31
C ILE A 205 19.63 -7.02 26.59
N LYS A 206 19.12 -8.13 27.11
CA LYS A 206 18.33 -8.17 28.36
C LYS A 206 19.17 -7.82 29.58
N ALA A 207 20.40 -8.32 29.66
CA ALA A 207 21.29 -8.06 30.78
C ALA A 207 21.71 -6.58 30.86
N ALA A 208 21.85 -5.92 29.70
CA ALA A 208 22.28 -4.52 29.65
C ALA A 208 21.66 -3.74 28.47
N PRO A 209 20.34 -3.44 28.51
CA PRO A 209 19.62 -2.85 27.37
C PRO A 209 20.15 -1.49 26.91
N THR A 210 20.79 -0.74 27.81
CA THR A 210 21.34 0.59 27.54
C THR A 210 22.86 0.59 27.33
N ALA A 211 23.59 -0.39 27.86
CA ALA A 211 25.05 -0.42 27.79
C ALA A 211 25.57 -1.34 26.68
N TYR A 212 24.81 -2.37 26.29
CA TYR A 212 25.14 -3.24 25.17
C TYR A 212 24.82 -2.54 23.86
N SER A 213 25.84 -2.24 23.04
CA SER A 213 25.65 -1.46 21.80
C SER A 213 25.69 -2.34 20.54
N LEU A 214 25.21 -1.81 19.42
CA LEU A 214 25.35 -2.42 18.09
C LEU A 214 26.83 -2.74 17.76
N LEU A 215 27.75 -1.93 18.26
CA LEU A 215 29.19 -2.16 18.13
C LEU A 215 29.63 -3.42 18.88
N ASP A 216 29.10 -3.65 20.08
CA ASP A 216 29.44 -4.83 20.87
C ASP A 216 28.93 -6.10 20.20
N ALA A 217 27.67 -6.09 19.74
CA ALA A 217 27.09 -7.17 18.94
C ALA A 217 27.92 -7.46 17.68
N ALA A 218 28.24 -6.42 16.90
CA ALA A 218 29.04 -6.57 15.69
C ALA A 218 30.45 -7.15 15.94
N ARG A 219 31.03 -6.93 17.12
CA ARG A 219 32.37 -7.44 17.48
C ARG A 219 32.39 -8.91 17.88
N GLN A 220 31.28 -9.41 18.43
CA GLN A 220 31.15 -10.82 18.81
C GLN A 220 31.07 -11.73 17.57
N GLN A 221 30.70 -11.18 16.42
CA GLN A 221 30.54 -11.93 15.20
C GLN A 221 31.87 -12.54 14.68
N PRO A 222 31.89 -13.81 14.22
CA PRO A 222 33.11 -14.50 13.79
C PRO A 222 33.91 -13.81 12.69
N TRP A 223 33.23 -13.06 11.81
CA TRP A 223 33.87 -12.31 10.71
C TRP A 223 34.47 -10.97 11.14
N ALA A 224 34.12 -10.46 12.33
CA ALA A 224 34.57 -9.18 12.87
C ALA A 224 35.57 -9.30 14.03
N ARG A 225 35.58 -10.44 14.75
CA ARG A 225 36.36 -10.67 15.99
C ARG A 225 37.85 -10.31 15.92
N ASP A 226 38.51 -10.56 14.78
CA ASP A 226 39.95 -10.30 14.60
C ASP A 226 40.29 -8.89 14.12
N LEU A 227 39.29 -8.01 13.96
CA LEU A 227 39.50 -6.67 13.42
C LEU A 227 39.52 -5.62 14.53
N PRO A 228 40.26 -4.50 14.34
CA PRO A 228 40.26 -3.42 15.32
C PRO A 228 38.84 -2.90 15.59
N PRO A 229 38.36 -2.84 16.84
CA PRO A 229 37.02 -2.33 17.19
C PRO A 229 36.78 -0.91 16.65
N GLU A 230 37.84 -0.10 16.69
CA GLU A 230 37.85 1.28 16.23
C GLU A 230 37.68 1.43 14.72
N TRP A 231 37.80 0.35 13.93
CA TRP A 231 37.53 0.37 12.50
C TRP A 231 36.03 0.32 12.21
N ILE A 232 35.29 -0.61 12.85
CA ILE A 232 33.84 -0.77 12.62
C ILE A 232 33.04 0.35 13.29
N ARG A 233 33.43 0.78 14.51
CA ARG A 233 32.87 1.96 15.19
C ARG A 233 32.86 3.19 14.27
N ARG A 234 34.02 3.52 13.71
CA ARG A 234 34.21 4.64 12.79
C ARG A 234 33.46 4.53 11.46
N LYS A 235 32.97 3.34 11.10
CA LYS A 235 32.10 3.13 9.93
C LYS A 235 30.64 3.36 10.29
N LEU A 236 30.20 2.84 11.44
CA LEU A 236 28.87 3.08 12.00
C LEU A 236 28.66 4.58 12.26
N GLU A 237 29.56 5.25 13.00
CA GLU A 237 29.46 6.69 13.30
C GLU A 237 29.49 7.61 12.06
N ARG A 238 29.96 7.11 10.90
CA ARG A 238 30.04 7.89 9.66
C ARG A 238 28.87 7.61 8.70
N GLY A 239 27.88 6.83 9.10
CA GLY A 239 26.78 6.43 8.21
C GLY A 239 27.25 5.57 7.02
N ARG A 240 28.31 4.76 7.21
CA ARG A 240 28.93 3.95 6.15
C ARG A 240 28.70 2.47 6.36
N CYS A 241 27.62 2.09 7.03
CA CYS A 241 27.19 0.70 7.21
C CYS A 241 25.79 0.45 6.63
N LEU A 242 25.56 -0.81 6.28
CA LEU A 242 24.24 -1.37 6.01
C LEU A 242 24.01 -2.40 7.11
N VAL A 243 23.14 -2.08 8.07
CA VAL A 243 22.88 -2.91 9.25
C VAL A 243 21.69 -3.81 8.92
N LEU A 244 21.90 -5.13 8.97
CA LEU A 244 20.92 -6.16 8.66
C LEU A 244 20.64 -6.94 9.95
N LEU A 245 19.47 -6.73 10.54
CA LEU A 245 19.02 -7.34 11.79
C LEU A 245 17.99 -8.43 11.45
N ASP A 246 18.35 -9.69 11.68
CA ASP A 246 17.51 -10.83 11.32
C ASP A 246 16.76 -11.40 12.52
N GLY A 247 15.44 -11.60 12.36
CA GLY A 247 14.63 -12.50 13.20
C GLY A 247 14.06 -11.88 14.48
N VAL A 248 13.37 -10.73 14.41
CA VAL A 248 12.61 -10.21 15.57
C VAL A 248 11.56 -11.23 16.03
N ASP A 249 10.93 -11.94 15.08
CA ASP A 249 9.92 -12.96 15.34
C ASP A 249 10.47 -14.21 16.05
N GLU A 250 11.78 -14.41 16.02
CA GLU A 250 12.42 -15.55 16.69
C GLU A 250 12.60 -15.31 18.19
N ILE A 251 12.37 -14.08 18.67
CA ILE A 251 12.41 -13.75 20.09
C ILE A 251 11.08 -14.17 20.73
N VAL A 252 11.18 -15.06 21.72
CA VAL A 252 10.01 -15.61 22.39
C VAL A 252 9.66 -14.76 23.61
N GLY A 253 8.39 -14.36 23.70
CA GLY A 253 7.88 -13.52 24.79
C GLY A 253 7.73 -12.06 24.37
N GLU A 254 6.58 -11.48 24.71
CA GLU A 254 6.22 -10.11 24.32
C GLU A 254 7.13 -9.05 24.96
N ALA A 255 7.42 -9.18 26.26
CA ALA A 255 8.31 -8.26 26.97
C ALA A 255 9.76 -8.28 26.42
N ASP A 256 10.25 -9.46 26.03
CA ASP A 256 11.59 -9.62 25.44
C ASP A 256 11.63 -9.02 24.03
N ARG A 257 10.59 -9.24 23.22
CA ARG A 257 10.44 -8.57 21.91
C ARG A 257 10.40 -7.05 22.05
N PHE A 258 9.63 -6.54 23.00
CA PHE A 258 9.55 -5.11 23.29
C PHE A 258 10.93 -4.55 23.66
N THR A 259 11.66 -5.23 24.54
CA THR A 259 13.02 -4.84 24.95
C THR A 259 13.98 -4.78 23.77
N VAL A 260 13.93 -5.77 22.87
CA VAL A 260 14.78 -5.77 21.67
C VAL A 260 14.36 -4.66 20.69
N MET A 261 13.07 -4.42 20.51
CA MET A 261 12.58 -3.33 19.65
C MET A 261 13.02 -1.96 20.17
N GLU A 262 12.92 -1.71 21.47
CA GLU A 262 13.43 -0.50 22.12
C GLU A 262 14.95 -0.37 21.94
N TRP A 263 15.68 -1.48 22.08
CA TRP A 263 17.12 -1.53 21.82
C TRP A 263 17.44 -1.15 20.37
N ILE A 264 16.73 -1.71 19.38
CA ILE A 264 16.89 -1.39 17.96
C ILE A 264 16.64 0.10 17.71
N GLY A 265 15.54 0.66 18.23
CA GLY A 265 15.23 2.08 18.13
C GLY A 265 16.37 2.96 18.64
N ARG A 266 16.90 2.66 19.83
CA ARG A 266 18.08 3.36 20.37
C ARG A 266 19.32 3.22 19.49
N GLN A 267 19.58 2.05 18.92
CA GLN A 267 20.75 1.87 18.04
C GLN A 267 20.62 2.67 16.74
N ILE A 268 19.41 2.81 16.22
CA ILE A 268 19.11 3.62 15.03
C ILE A 268 19.37 5.11 15.31
N GLU A 269 18.97 5.60 16.49
CA GLU A 269 19.25 6.97 16.95
C GLU A 269 20.75 7.21 17.21
N ILE A 270 21.46 6.26 17.83
CA ILE A 270 22.90 6.42 18.13
C ILE A 270 23.73 6.42 16.83
N PHE A 271 23.36 5.59 15.86
CA PHE A 271 24.09 5.42 14.61
C PHE A 271 23.30 5.98 13.42
N GLU A 272 22.79 7.20 13.58
CA GLU A 272 22.12 7.97 12.54
C GLU A 272 22.99 8.06 11.27
N GLY A 273 22.38 7.84 10.11
CA GLY A 273 23.06 7.88 8.80
C GLY A 273 23.45 6.52 8.23
N ASN A 274 23.21 5.40 8.92
CA ASN A 274 23.32 4.06 8.34
C ASN A 274 21.97 3.57 7.82
N ASP A 275 21.98 2.68 6.84
CA ASP A 275 20.76 1.94 6.53
C ASP A 275 20.52 0.85 7.56
N PHE A 276 19.27 0.66 7.93
CA PHE A 276 18.83 -0.45 8.77
C PHE A 276 17.81 -1.28 8.00
N VAL A 277 17.94 -2.61 8.06
CA VAL A 277 16.95 -3.57 7.57
C VAL A 277 16.65 -4.53 8.70
N VAL A 278 15.41 -4.57 9.18
CA VAL A 278 14.96 -5.42 10.28
C VAL A 278 13.95 -6.43 9.73
N THR A 279 14.13 -7.73 9.96
CA THR A 279 13.16 -8.74 9.50
C THR A 279 12.27 -9.27 10.62
N SER A 280 10.99 -9.52 10.31
CA SER A 280 10.04 -10.16 11.22
C SER A 280 8.96 -10.97 10.47
N ARG A 281 8.13 -11.72 11.19
CA ARG A 281 6.84 -12.26 10.70
C ARG A 281 5.77 -11.15 10.79
N PRO A 282 4.66 -11.22 10.02
CA PRO A 282 3.63 -10.19 10.01
C PRO A 282 3.12 -9.80 11.41
N HIS A 283 2.88 -10.78 12.30
CA HIS A 283 2.45 -10.54 13.68
C HIS A 283 3.59 -10.39 14.71
N GLY A 284 4.86 -10.41 14.26
CA GLY A 284 6.02 -10.37 15.14
C GLY A 284 6.57 -8.96 15.38
N PHE A 285 5.92 -7.93 14.85
CA PHE A 285 6.42 -6.56 14.84
C PHE A 285 5.33 -5.59 15.29
N ASP A 286 5.67 -4.67 16.20
CA ASP A 286 4.77 -3.61 16.68
C ASP A 286 5.27 -2.26 16.15
N ASP A 287 4.45 -1.61 15.32
CA ASP A 287 4.76 -0.35 14.64
C ASP A 287 4.96 0.84 15.57
N GLY A 288 4.47 0.76 16.82
CA GLY A 288 4.60 1.84 17.79
C GLY A 288 6.05 2.17 18.18
N ASN A 289 7.00 1.26 17.91
CA ASN A 289 8.36 1.32 18.45
C ASN A 289 9.44 1.87 17.49
N LEU A 290 9.16 2.06 16.19
CA LEU A 290 10.13 2.61 15.23
C LEU A 290 9.52 3.73 14.39
N GLU A 291 9.87 4.99 14.69
CA GLU A 291 9.44 6.14 13.89
C GLU A 291 10.16 6.21 12.53
N GLY A 292 9.43 6.54 11.47
CA GLY A 292 10.00 6.88 10.15
C GLY A 292 10.56 5.70 9.35
N HIS A 293 10.23 4.46 9.73
CA HIS A 293 10.62 3.27 8.99
C HIS A 293 9.71 3.02 7.77
N VAL A 294 10.26 2.37 6.75
CA VAL A 294 9.57 1.97 5.53
C VAL A 294 9.32 0.48 5.59
N ARG A 295 8.06 0.10 5.52
CA ARG A 295 7.67 -1.29 5.63
C ARG A 295 7.61 -1.95 4.26
N LEU A 296 8.31 -3.07 4.13
CA LEU A 296 8.44 -3.87 2.92
C LEU A 296 7.91 -5.28 3.20
N GLN A 297 7.00 -5.77 2.37
CA GLN A 297 6.49 -7.13 2.47
C GLN A 297 7.16 -8.03 1.45
N LEU A 298 7.63 -9.19 1.90
CA LEU A 298 8.24 -10.19 1.04
C LEU A 298 7.16 -11.06 0.38
N LEU A 299 7.16 -11.03 -0.95
CA LEU A 299 6.10 -11.61 -1.76
C LEU A 299 6.33 -13.11 -2.02
N PRO A 300 5.27 -13.92 -2.17
CA PRO A 300 5.39 -15.32 -2.55
C PRO A 300 6.04 -15.48 -3.94
N PHE A 301 6.66 -16.64 -4.19
CA PHE A 301 7.17 -16.97 -5.52
C PHE A 301 6.03 -17.15 -6.52
N THR A 302 6.20 -16.53 -7.69
CA THR A 302 5.34 -16.80 -8.85
C THR A 302 5.64 -18.16 -9.47
N VAL A 303 4.70 -18.63 -10.30
CA VAL A 303 4.90 -19.81 -11.16
C VAL A 303 6.22 -19.70 -11.94
N GLU A 304 6.52 -18.55 -12.54
CA GLU A 304 7.78 -18.37 -13.28
C GLU A 304 9.01 -18.51 -12.37
N THR A 305 8.98 -17.86 -11.21
CA THR A 305 10.05 -17.91 -10.20
C THR A 305 10.27 -19.33 -9.68
N ILE A 306 9.19 -20.06 -9.42
CA ILE A 306 9.21 -21.49 -9.03
C ILE A 306 9.93 -22.31 -10.11
N LEU A 307 9.51 -22.19 -11.37
CA LEU A 307 10.10 -22.96 -12.47
C LEU A 307 11.56 -22.57 -12.76
N ARG A 308 11.92 -21.31 -12.53
CA ARG A 308 13.30 -20.80 -12.63
C ARG A 308 14.17 -21.40 -11.53
N PHE A 309 13.67 -21.40 -10.29
CA PHE A 309 14.33 -22.01 -9.14
C PHE A 309 14.56 -23.50 -9.37
N LEU A 310 13.53 -24.27 -9.75
CA LEU A 310 13.62 -25.71 -9.95
C LEU A 310 14.67 -26.08 -11.00
N ARG A 311 14.69 -25.38 -12.15
CA ARG A 311 15.70 -25.60 -13.19
C ARG A 311 17.12 -25.37 -12.67
N GLY A 312 17.34 -24.26 -11.98
CA GLY A 312 18.65 -23.96 -11.37
C GLY A 312 19.04 -24.99 -10.31
N TRP A 313 18.08 -25.39 -9.47
CA TRP A 313 18.29 -26.35 -8.39
C TRP A 313 18.73 -27.72 -8.91
N PHE A 314 17.99 -28.33 -9.84
CA PHE A 314 18.34 -29.64 -10.40
C PHE A 314 19.69 -29.58 -11.13
N LEU A 315 19.94 -28.52 -11.90
CA LEU A 315 21.22 -28.36 -12.60
C LEU A 315 22.41 -28.31 -11.63
N GLN A 316 22.30 -27.54 -10.55
CA GLN A 316 23.36 -27.45 -9.55
C GLN A 316 23.51 -28.73 -8.73
N MET A 317 22.41 -29.44 -8.49
CA MET A 317 22.45 -30.73 -7.83
C MET A 317 23.20 -31.77 -8.67
N GLU A 318 22.85 -31.93 -9.94
CA GLU A 318 23.51 -32.90 -10.83
C GLU A 318 24.99 -32.56 -11.09
N LYS A 319 25.32 -31.26 -11.19
CA LYS A 319 26.72 -30.81 -11.34
C LYS A 319 27.61 -31.21 -10.19
N ARG A 320 27.05 -31.28 -8.97
CA ARG A 320 27.82 -31.56 -7.77
C ARG A 320 27.81 -33.04 -7.42
N SER A 321 26.75 -33.78 -7.75
CA SER A 321 26.69 -35.24 -7.60
C SER A 321 27.55 -35.98 -8.63
N SER A 322 27.78 -35.39 -9.82
CA SER A 322 28.59 -35.99 -10.89
C SER A 322 30.09 -35.74 -10.68
N GLN A 323 30.93 -36.76 -10.89
CA GLN A 323 32.38 -36.54 -11.03
C GLN A 323 32.64 -35.69 -12.29
N GLU A 324 33.50 -34.68 -12.18
CA GLU A 324 33.77 -33.68 -13.23
C GLU A 324 33.95 -34.32 -14.63
N GLY A 325 33.04 -34.04 -15.57
CA GLY A 325 33.27 -34.26 -17.01
C GLY A 325 32.29 -35.14 -17.80
N THR A 326 31.15 -35.60 -17.26
CA THR A 326 30.16 -36.34 -18.07
C THR A 326 29.25 -35.40 -18.89
N ALA A 327 29.04 -35.71 -20.17
CA ALA A 327 28.19 -34.94 -21.09
C ALA A 327 26.67 -35.00 -20.77
N ASP A 328 26.28 -35.72 -19.70
CA ASP A 328 24.91 -36.14 -19.37
C ASP A 328 24.26 -35.31 -18.23
N VAL A 329 25.02 -34.43 -17.56
CA VAL A 329 24.55 -33.65 -16.39
C VAL A 329 23.35 -32.76 -16.71
N ALA A 330 23.40 -32.06 -17.85
CA ALA A 330 22.34 -31.14 -18.24
C ALA A 330 21.07 -31.88 -18.68
N GLU A 331 21.22 -33.02 -19.35
CA GLU A 331 20.11 -33.84 -19.81
C GLU A 331 19.38 -34.49 -18.64
N GLN A 332 20.12 -35.06 -17.68
CA GLN A 332 19.55 -35.63 -16.47
C GLN A 332 18.85 -34.56 -15.61
N ALA A 333 19.46 -33.38 -15.42
CA ALA A 333 18.83 -32.28 -14.68
C ALA A 333 17.52 -31.81 -15.33
N ASP A 334 17.49 -31.71 -16.66
CA ASP A 334 16.30 -31.31 -17.40
C ASP A 334 15.21 -32.38 -17.38
N LYS A 335 15.59 -33.67 -17.37
CA LYS A 335 14.66 -34.79 -17.16
C LYS A 335 13.98 -34.71 -15.79
N GLU A 336 14.74 -34.51 -14.70
CA GLU A 336 14.19 -34.37 -13.34
C GLU A 336 13.29 -33.13 -13.23
N TYR A 337 13.70 -32.01 -13.81
CA TYR A 337 12.88 -30.80 -13.88
C TYR A 337 11.54 -31.04 -14.60
N ARG A 338 11.57 -31.69 -15.77
CA ARG A 338 10.35 -31.97 -16.57
C ARG A 338 9.42 -32.93 -15.85
N ASP A 339 9.95 -33.95 -15.16
CA ASP A 339 9.15 -34.90 -14.38
C ASP A 339 8.41 -34.17 -13.24
N LEU A 340 9.13 -33.36 -12.46
CA LEU A 340 8.52 -32.55 -11.41
C LEU A 340 7.50 -31.54 -11.97
N LYS A 341 7.84 -30.85 -13.06
CA LYS A 341 6.92 -29.90 -13.71
C LYS A 341 5.63 -30.59 -14.16
N ALA A 342 5.71 -31.80 -14.72
CA ALA A 342 4.52 -32.55 -15.13
C ALA A 342 3.60 -32.88 -13.95
N GLN A 343 4.13 -33.07 -12.74
CA GLN A 343 3.31 -33.25 -11.54
C GLN A 343 2.61 -31.96 -11.12
N PHE A 344 3.29 -30.82 -11.21
CA PHE A 344 2.71 -29.49 -10.97
C PHE A 344 1.62 -29.13 -11.98
N ASP A 345 1.80 -29.48 -13.25
CA ASP A 345 0.80 -29.22 -14.29
C ASP A 345 -0.49 -30.05 -14.08
N ARG A 346 -0.39 -31.21 -13.41
CA ARG A 346 -1.54 -32.07 -13.07
C ARG A 346 -2.25 -31.67 -11.78
N ARG A 347 -1.52 -31.10 -10.81
CA ARG A 347 -2.01 -30.70 -9.49
C ARG A 347 -1.64 -29.24 -9.25
N ARG A 348 -2.51 -28.32 -9.69
CA ARG A 348 -2.22 -26.89 -9.63
C ARG A 348 -2.06 -26.38 -8.19
N GLU A 349 -2.67 -27.05 -7.22
CA GLU A 349 -2.57 -26.77 -5.79
C GLU A 349 -1.12 -26.86 -5.27
N LEU A 350 -0.24 -27.59 -5.97
CA LEU A 350 1.18 -27.65 -5.66
C LEU A 350 1.90 -26.31 -5.89
N TYR A 351 1.41 -25.46 -6.80
CA TYR A 351 1.98 -24.12 -6.98
C TYR A 351 1.73 -23.24 -5.75
N ASP A 352 0.55 -23.35 -5.12
CA ASP A 352 0.23 -22.61 -3.90
C ASP A 352 1.15 -23.04 -2.76
N LEU A 353 1.38 -24.35 -2.63
CA LEU A 353 2.33 -24.93 -1.67
C LEU A 353 3.77 -24.49 -1.94
N ALA A 354 4.18 -24.45 -3.21
CA ALA A 354 5.53 -24.12 -3.66
C ALA A 354 5.84 -22.62 -3.71
N SER A 355 4.84 -21.76 -3.51
CA SER A 355 5.02 -20.30 -3.45
C SER A 355 5.98 -19.87 -2.33
N ARG A 356 6.20 -20.71 -1.31
CA ARG A 356 7.17 -20.48 -0.23
C ARG A 356 8.50 -21.17 -0.54
N PRO A 357 9.65 -20.46 -0.57
CA PRO A 357 10.94 -21.02 -0.98
C PRO A 357 11.39 -22.26 -0.20
N LEU A 358 11.09 -22.32 1.11
CA LEU A 358 11.40 -23.49 1.92
C LEU A 358 10.61 -24.73 1.45
N LEU A 359 9.31 -24.58 1.23
CA LEU A 359 8.44 -25.66 0.78
C LEU A 359 8.82 -26.10 -0.64
N LEU A 360 9.13 -25.16 -1.53
CA LEU A 360 9.65 -25.47 -2.85
C LEU A 360 10.95 -26.30 -2.79
N THR A 361 11.87 -25.91 -1.90
CA THR A 361 13.10 -26.67 -1.67
C THR A 361 12.80 -28.07 -1.15
N MET A 362 11.86 -28.21 -0.22
CA MET A 362 11.44 -29.52 0.29
C MET A 362 10.80 -30.38 -0.80
N ILE A 363 9.92 -29.82 -1.63
CA ILE A 363 9.30 -30.50 -2.78
C ILE A 363 10.38 -31.00 -3.74
N ALA A 364 11.37 -30.17 -4.07
CA ALA A 364 12.47 -30.55 -4.94
C ALA A 364 13.32 -31.70 -4.35
N ASN A 365 13.61 -31.63 -3.04
CA ASN A 365 14.32 -32.71 -2.35
C ASN A 365 13.49 -33.99 -2.29
N VAL A 366 12.23 -33.92 -1.83
CA VAL A 366 11.34 -35.08 -1.74
C VAL A 366 11.20 -35.72 -3.12
N HIS A 367 10.91 -34.97 -4.18
CA HIS A 367 10.83 -35.52 -5.55
C HIS A 367 12.08 -36.30 -5.97
N LYS A 368 13.27 -35.81 -5.62
CA LYS A 368 14.54 -36.44 -5.99
C LYS A 368 14.72 -37.82 -5.34
N TYR A 369 14.21 -38.01 -4.11
CA TYR A 369 14.39 -39.24 -3.34
C TYR A 369 13.14 -40.13 -3.27
N ASN A 370 11.95 -39.53 -3.35
CA ASN A 370 10.64 -40.13 -3.31
C ASN A 370 9.80 -39.52 -4.44
N ARG A 371 9.54 -40.29 -5.50
CA ARG A 371 8.94 -39.77 -6.75
C ARG A 371 7.50 -39.25 -6.58
N GLU A 372 6.85 -39.61 -5.48
CA GLU A 372 5.49 -39.20 -5.14
C GLU A 372 5.50 -37.96 -4.25
N LEU A 373 4.91 -36.86 -4.73
CA LEU A 373 4.74 -35.66 -3.91
C LEU A 373 3.51 -35.77 -3.00
N PRO A 374 3.64 -35.33 -1.75
CA PRO A 374 2.57 -35.31 -0.75
C PRO A 374 1.43 -34.37 -1.14
N GLY A 375 0.24 -34.62 -0.57
CA GLY A 375 -0.98 -33.84 -0.81
C GLY A 375 -1.17 -32.66 0.12
N SER A 376 -0.45 -32.60 1.25
CA SER A 376 -0.56 -31.52 2.25
C SER A 376 0.79 -31.00 2.75
N ARG A 377 0.77 -29.82 3.39
CA ARG A 377 1.95 -29.23 4.08
C ARG A 377 2.49 -30.16 5.17
N ALA A 378 1.61 -30.72 5.98
CA ALA A 378 1.99 -31.60 7.08
C ALA A 378 2.66 -32.89 6.57
N GLU A 379 2.12 -33.49 5.51
CA GLU A 379 2.73 -34.66 4.84
C GLU A 379 4.10 -34.31 4.24
N LEU A 380 4.27 -33.12 3.66
CA LEU A 380 5.56 -32.68 3.13
C LEU A 380 6.63 -32.54 4.21
N TYR A 381 6.28 -31.99 5.37
CA TYR A 381 7.20 -31.97 6.52
C TYR A 381 7.50 -33.37 7.04
N GLN A 382 6.49 -34.25 7.08
CA GLN A 382 6.66 -35.63 7.48
C GLN A 382 7.67 -36.37 6.59
N GLU A 383 7.44 -36.37 5.28
CA GLU A 383 8.29 -37.03 4.29
C GLU A 383 9.72 -36.50 4.34
N MET A 384 9.89 -35.18 4.52
CA MET A 384 11.21 -34.58 4.67
C MET A 384 11.92 -35.05 5.94
N CYS A 385 11.23 -35.10 7.09
CA CYS A 385 11.80 -35.60 8.34
C CYS A 385 12.18 -37.08 8.22
N ASP A 386 11.28 -37.90 7.68
CA ASP A 386 11.50 -39.34 7.52
C ASP A 386 12.65 -39.65 6.58
N MET A 387 12.75 -38.90 5.48
CA MET A 387 13.87 -39.00 4.55
C MET A 387 15.21 -38.66 5.24
N LEU A 388 15.26 -37.60 6.05
CA LEU A 388 16.47 -37.22 6.78
C LEU A 388 16.88 -38.31 7.80
N LEU A 389 15.92 -38.90 8.50
CA LEU A 389 16.15 -40.02 9.44
C LEU A 389 16.57 -41.32 8.73
N ARG A 390 15.99 -41.64 7.56
CA ARG A 390 16.30 -42.87 6.78
C ARG A 390 17.70 -42.89 6.20
N ARG A 391 18.26 -41.72 5.85
CA ARG A 391 19.56 -41.59 5.17
C ARG A 391 20.70 -42.32 5.88
N ARG A 392 20.61 -42.45 7.21
CA ARG A 392 21.62 -43.11 8.03
C ARG A 392 21.55 -44.63 7.99
N GLN A 393 20.34 -45.22 7.92
CA GLN A 393 20.16 -46.68 7.90
C GLN A 393 20.91 -47.35 6.73
N VAL A 394 21.14 -46.62 5.64
CA VAL A 394 21.80 -47.12 4.43
C VAL A 394 23.34 -47.02 4.48
N LYS A 395 23.92 -46.20 5.35
CA LYS A 395 25.38 -45.88 5.35
C LYS A 395 26.25 -46.72 6.31
N GLY A 396 25.70 -47.75 6.95
CA GLY A 396 26.50 -48.78 7.65
C GLY A 396 27.30 -48.30 8.87
N SER A 397 26.87 -47.22 9.55
CA SER A 397 27.42 -46.82 10.84
C SER A 397 26.87 -47.68 11.99
N SER A 398 27.68 -47.89 13.03
CA SER A 398 27.62 -48.90 14.09
C SER A 398 26.43 -48.90 15.08
N ALA A 399 25.28 -48.31 14.74
CA ALA A 399 24.05 -48.49 15.52
C ALA A 399 22.83 -48.34 14.60
N GLU A 400 22.25 -49.46 14.19
CA GLU A 400 20.85 -49.50 13.79
C GLU A 400 20.06 -49.26 15.09
N TRP A 401 19.52 -48.05 15.28
CA TRP A 401 18.74 -47.76 16.49
C TRP A 401 17.64 -48.82 16.61
N SER A 402 17.44 -49.39 17.80
CA SER A 402 16.40 -50.40 18.02
C SER A 402 14.98 -49.83 17.95
N ILE A 403 14.85 -48.54 17.62
CA ILE A 403 13.60 -47.80 17.52
C ILE A 403 13.29 -47.42 16.06
N SER A 404 12.01 -47.48 15.71
CA SER A 404 11.50 -47.15 14.38
C SER A 404 11.69 -45.67 14.05
N ILE A 405 11.61 -45.31 12.77
CA ILE A 405 11.64 -43.91 12.32
C ILE A 405 10.51 -43.09 12.96
N GLN A 406 9.33 -43.70 13.14
CA GLN A 406 8.21 -43.07 13.82
C GLN A 406 8.56 -42.73 15.28
N GLN A 407 9.20 -43.66 16.00
CA GLN A 407 9.66 -43.43 17.38
C GLN A 407 10.77 -42.37 17.44
N GLN A 408 11.72 -42.38 16.49
CA GLN A 408 12.74 -41.33 16.40
C GLN A 408 12.12 -39.95 16.17
N ARG A 409 11.10 -39.85 15.30
CA ARG A 409 10.34 -38.61 15.07
C ARG A 409 9.58 -38.17 16.31
N GLU A 410 9.05 -39.11 17.09
CA GLU A 410 8.36 -38.80 18.34
C GLU A 410 9.31 -38.25 19.41
N LEU A 411 10.51 -38.83 19.57
CA LEU A 411 11.57 -38.29 20.43
C LEU A 411 11.96 -36.86 20.00
N LEU A 412 12.12 -36.64 18.70
CA LEU A 412 12.41 -35.32 18.14
C LEU A 412 11.26 -34.33 18.36
N GLY A 413 10.02 -34.81 18.28
CA GLY A 413 8.80 -34.06 18.61
C GLY A 413 8.74 -33.64 20.08
N ARG A 414 9.15 -34.52 21.00
CA ARG A 414 9.25 -34.17 22.44
C ARG A 414 10.29 -33.08 22.68
N LEU A 415 11.41 -33.13 21.98
CA LEU A 415 12.40 -32.05 22.01
C LEU A 415 11.82 -30.73 21.50
N ALA A 416 11.14 -30.76 20.35
CA ALA A 416 10.46 -29.59 19.78
C ALA A 416 9.40 -29.01 20.73
N LEU A 417 8.57 -29.86 21.34
CA LEU A 417 7.56 -29.46 22.31
C LEU A 417 8.17 -28.83 23.56
N SER A 418 9.27 -29.37 24.08
CA SER A 418 10.01 -28.82 25.22
C SER A 418 10.51 -27.40 24.93
N MET A 419 11.03 -27.17 23.73
CA MET A 419 11.43 -25.85 23.25
C MET A 419 10.23 -24.89 23.14
N THR A 420 9.14 -25.34 22.52
CA THR A 420 7.93 -24.52 22.32
C THR A 420 7.28 -24.14 23.65
N ARG A 421 7.06 -25.11 24.56
CA ARG A 421 6.51 -24.87 25.91
C ARG A 421 7.43 -24.00 26.76
N GLY A 422 8.73 -24.26 26.70
CA GLY A 422 9.73 -23.48 27.43
C GLY A 422 9.93 -22.06 26.90
N LYS A 423 9.26 -21.71 25.78
CA LYS A 423 9.46 -20.46 25.06
C LYS A 423 10.93 -20.26 24.66
N ARG A 424 11.57 -21.31 24.14
CA ARG A 424 12.99 -21.33 23.76
C ARG A 424 13.18 -21.67 22.29
N THR A 425 14.18 -21.07 21.66
CA THR A 425 14.64 -21.39 20.29
C THR A 425 15.81 -22.36 20.26
N GLU A 426 16.48 -22.56 21.40
CA GLU A 426 17.60 -23.46 21.58
C GLU A 426 17.54 -24.18 22.94
N LEU A 427 18.23 -25.31 23.05
CA LEU A 427 18.41 -26.06 24.31
C LEU A 427 19.88 -26.41 24.48
N SER A 428 20.38 -26.36 25.72
CA SER A 428 21.71 -26.88 26.03
C SER A 428 21.80 -28.36 25.68
N PHE A 429 23.01 -28.86 25.38
CA PHE A 429 23.26 -30.29 25.18
C PHE A 429 22.65 -31.13 26.32
N HIS A 430 22.85 -30.69 27.56
CA HIS A 430 22.35 -31.36 28.76
C HIS A 430 20.82 -31.42 28.82
N ASP A 431 20.13 -30.30 28.58
CA ASP A 431 18.66 -30.24 28.62
C ASP A 431 18.04 -31.03 27.46
N ALA A 432 18.69 -31.02 26.29
CA ALA A 432 18.27 -31.81 25.15
C ALA A 432 18.42 -33.32 25.43
N ALA A 433 19.58 -33.74 25.97
CA ALA A 433 19.83 -35.13 26.32
C ALA A 433 18.84 -35.63 27.37
N LYS A 434 18.63 -34.85 28.43
CA LYS A 434 17.63 -35.13 29.47
C LYS A 434 16.22 -35.28 28.89
N THR A 435 15.83 -34.39 27.97
CA THR A 435 14.51 -34.46 27.30
C THR A 435 14.34 -35.76 26.53
N ILE A 436 15.38 -36.19 25.80
CA ILE A 436 15.38 -37.45 25.04
C ILE A 436 15.34 -38.66 25.97
N GLU A 437 16.18 -38.68 27.02
CA GLU A 437 16.20 -39.76 28.02
C GLU A 437 14.85 -39.92 28.73
N GLU A 438 14.20 -38.82 29.09
CA GLU A 438 12.86 -38.82 29.70
C GLU A 438 11.81 -39.37 28.73
N ALA A 439 11.82 -38.91 27.48
CA ALA A 439 10.89 -39.37 26.45
C ALA A 439 11.09 -40.83 26.06
N GLN A 440 12.33 -41.32 26.05
CA GLN A 440 12.65 -42.69 25.67
C GLN A 440 12.07 -43.73 26.63
N ARG A 441 11.84 -43.38 27.90
CA ARG A 441 11.25 -44.30 28.90
C ARG A 441 9.88 -44.85 28.47
N ASP A 442 9.20 -44.18 27.54
CA ASP A 442 7.91 -44.58 27.01
C ASP A 442 8.00 -45.65 25.91
N TYR A 443 9.20 -46.02 25.41
CA TYR A 443 9.36 -47.00 24.31
C TYR A 443 10.26 -48.19 24.66
N PRO A 444 9.97 -49.38 24.13
CA PRO A 444 10.90 -50.49 24.17
C PRO A 444 12.07 -50.23 23.20
N GLY A 445 13.29 -50.11 23.73
CA GLY A 445 14.51 -49.89 22.94
C GLY A 445 15.51 -48.99 23.64
N GLU A 446 16.80 -49.14 23.31
CA GLU A 446 17.87 -48.30 23.87
C GLU A 446 18.38 -47.30 22.84
N VAL A 447 18.29 -46.03 23.20
CA VAL A 447 18.91 -44.90 22.51
C VAL A 447 19.89 -44.28 23.50
N VAL A 448 21.14 -44.11 23.08
CA VAL A 448 22.09 -43.30 23.84
C VAL A 448 21.84 -41.85 23.43
N ALA A 449 21.24 -41.05 24.31
CA ALA A 449 20.76 -39.70 23.99
C ALA A 449 21.86 -38.81 23.37
N ASP A 450 23.08 -38.88 23.91
CA ASP A 450 24.25 -38.15 23.39
C ASP A 450 24.56 -38.49 21.92
N ASP A 451 24.59 -39.78 21.60
CA ASP A 451 24.87 -40.25 20.24
C ASP A 451 23.70 -39.90 19.31
N PHE A 452 22.46 -40.04 19.78
CA PHE A 452 21.28 -39.65 19.01
C PHE A 452 21.24 -38.16 18.68
N LEU A 453 21.60 -37.27 19.62
CA LEU A 453 21.69 -35.84 19.37
C LEU A 453 22.80 -35.50 18.36
N ARG A 454 23.97 -36.14 18.48
CA ARG A 454 25.06 -36.00 17.49
C ARG A 454 24.61 -36.46 16.11
N ASP A 455 23.79 -37.50 16.05
CA ASP A 455 23.22 -38.03 14.82
C ASP A 455 22.25 -37.04 14.17
N LEU A 456 21.30 -36.49 14.94
CA LEU A 456 20.39 -35.46 14.47
C LEU A 456 21.12 -34.21 13.95
N VAL A 457 22.23 -33.83 14.58
CA VAL A 457 23.11 -32.76 14.11
C VAL A 457 23.82 -33.13 12.81
N HIS A 458 24.29 -34.36 12.69
CA HIS A 458 24.92 -34.86 11.49
C HIS A 458 23.93 -34.85 10.31
N ASP A 459 22.74 -35.39 10.53
CA ASP A 459 21.67 -35.57 9.55
C ASP A 459 20.99 -34.25 9.18
N GLY A 460 21.23 -33.18 9.96
CA GLY A 460 20.79 -31.83 9.66
C GLY A 460 19.38 -31.53 10.14
N LEU A 461 18.84 -32.33 11.07
CA LEU A 461 17.61 -32.07 11.81
C LEU A 461 17.85 -31.15 13.02
N LEU A 462 19.09 -31.06 13.49
CA LEU A 462 19.55 -30.10 14.49
C LEU A 462 20.82 -29.37 14.02
N VAL A 463 21.05 -28.18 14.56
CA VAL A 463 22.24 -27.37 14.29
C VAL A 463 22.87 -26.95 15.63
N PRO A 464 24.19 -27.12 15.81
CA PRO A 464 24.89 -26.66 17.01
C PRO A 464 25.07 -25.13 16.96
N ASP A 465 24.92 -24.49 18.12
CA ASP A 465 25.20 -23.07 18.32
C ASP A 465 26.48 -22.84 19.16
N LEU A 466 26.87 -21.57 19.34
CA LEU A 466 28.14 -21.14 19.94
C LEU A 466 28.30 -21.53 21.43
N ASN A 467 27.23 -21.92 22.11
CA ASN A 467 27.18 -22.21 23.55
C ASN A 467 26.91 -23.69 23.90
N ASP A 468 27.29 -24.63 23.03
CA ASP A 468 26.99 -26.06 23.20
C ASP A 468 25.48 -26.34 23.34
N SER A 469 24.70 -25.54 22.62
CA SER A 469 23.25 -25.64 22.48
C SER A 469 22.87 -26.15 21.09
N TYR A 470 21.67 -26.72 21.01
CA TYR A 470 21.06 -27.20 19.78
C TYR A 470 19.80 -26.41 19.43
N SER A 471 19.64 -26.15 18.14
CA SER A 471 18.48 -25.50 17.55
C SER A 471 17.98 -26.28 16.33
N PHE A 472 16.71 -26.10 15.98
CA PHE A 472 16.20 -26.61 14.71
C PHE A 472 16.70 -25.74 13.54
N PRO A 473 17.00 -26.34 12.37
CA PRO A 473 17.47 -25.60 11.19
C PRO A 473 16.53 -24.49 10.73
N HIS A 474 15.23 -24.70 10.93
CA HIS A 474 14.18 -23.73 10.65
C HIS A 474 13.00 -23.93 11.62
N SER A 475 12.33 -22.84 11.99
CA SER A 475 11.21 -22.83 12.96
C SER A 475 10.05 -23.74 12.54
N THR A 476 9.79 -23.88 11.24
CA THR A 476 8.71 -24.75 10.73
C THR A 476 8.94 -26.24 10.98
N PHE A 477 10.19 -26.72 11.05
CA PHE A 477 10.44 -28.10 11.47
C PHE A 477 10.03 -28.29 12.93
N ARG A 478 10.39 -27.34 13.80
CA ARG A 478 9.97 -27.35 15.20
C ARG A 478 8.45 -27.28 15.33
N GLU A 479 7.80 -26.39 14.59
CA GLU A 479 6.34 -26.20 14.59
C GLU A 479 5.63 -27.51 14.16
N TYR A 480 6.06 -28.14 13.06
CA TYR A 480 5.56 -29.42 12.60
C TYR A 480 5.80 -30.56 13.61
N LEU A 481 7.01 -30.69 14.15
CA LEU A 481 7.35 -31.75 15.10
C LEU A 481 6.59 -31.59 16.43
N THR A 482 6.34 -30.34 16.84
CA THR A 482 5.48 -30.00 17.98
C THR A 482 4.04 -30.43 17.69
N ALA A 483 3.49 -30.09 16.53
CA ALA A 483 2.16 -30.52 16.13
C ALA A 483 2.07 -32.07 16.10
N SER A 484 3.02 -32.73 15.43
CA SER A 484 3.03 -34.17 15.24
C SER A 484 3.10 -34.96 16.55
N VAL A 485 3.82 -34.48 17.58
CA VAL A 485 3.86 -35.19 18.87
C VAL A 485 2.58 -35.00 19.68
N LEU A 486 1.89 -33.88 19.50
CA LEU A 486 0.60 -33.58 20.14
C LEU A 486 -0.58 -34.27 19.43
N SER A 487 -0.39 -34.83 18.24
CA SER A 487 -1.42 -35.58 17.49
C SER A 487 -1.80 -36.93 18.09
N HIS A 488 -1.24 -37.32 19.25
CA HIS A 488 -1.60 -38.56 19.95
C HIS A 488 -2.90 -38.45 20.78
N ASP A 489 -3.65 -37.35 20.61
CA ASP A 489 -4.98 -37.07 21.20
C ASP A 489 -5.08 -37.35 22.72
N ARG A 490 -3.99 -37.13 23.46
CA ARG A 490 -4.03 -37.19 24.93
C ARG A 490 -4.80 -35.97 25.44
N PRO A 491 -5.69 -36.12 26.44
CA PRO A 491 -6.50 -34.99 26.95
C PRO A 491 -5.66 -33.76 27.35
N ASP A 492 -4.50 -33.99 27.98
CA ASP A 492 -3.59 -32.92 28.41
C ASP A 492 -2.94 -32.18 27.22
N ASP A 493 -2.69 -32.89 26.11
CA ASP A 493 -2.08 -32.30 24.91
C ASP A 493 -3.10 -31.41 24.18
N VAL A 494 -4.37 -31.84 24.11
CA VAL A 494 -5.46 -31.02 23.57
C VAL A 494 -5.72 -29.80 24.45
N ALA A 495 -5.71 -29.96 25.78
CA ALA A 495 -5.89 -28.84 26.71
C ALA A 495 -4.82 -27.75 26.52
N LEU A 496 -3.56 -28.15 26.30
CA LEU A 496 -2.48 -27.22 26.00
C LEU A 496 -2.73 -26.45 24.70
N LEU A 497 -3.15 -27.12 23.64
CA LEU A 497 -3.44 -26.48 22.35
C LEU A 497 -4.59 -25.48 22.47
N VAL A 498 -5.65 -25.85 23.20
CA VAL A 498 -6.81 -24.98 23.49
C VAL A 498 -6.40 -23.74 24.27
N GLU A 499 -5.47 -23.84 25.21
CA GLU A 499 -4.96 -22.67 25.98
C GLU A 499 -4.28 -21.62 25.09
N HIS A 500 -3.76 -22.02 23.93
CA HIS A 500 -2.94 -21.18 23.07
C HIS A 500 -3.63 -20.73 21.77
N VAL A 501 -4.96 -20.84 21.65
CA VAL A 501 -5.69 -20.44 20.43
C VAL A 501 -5.59 -18.95 20.10
N ASP A 502 -5.34 -18.11 21.11
CA ASP A 502 -5.11 -16.67 20.96
C ASP A 502 -3.62 -16.30 20.92
N ASP A 503 -2.69 -17.27 20.98
CA ASP A 503 -1.25 -17.01 20.90
C ASP A 503 -0.77 -17.13 19.44
N PRO A 504 -0.39 -16.02 18.77
CA PRO A 504 0.06 -16.06 17.38
C PRO A 504 1.30 -16.95 17.15
N ALA A 505 2.11 -17.21 18.19
CA ALA A 505 3.25 -18.10 18.10
C ALA A 505 2.85 -19.58 17.92
N TRP A 506 1.63 -19.96 18.31
CA TRP A 506 1.09 -21.30 18.20
C TRP A 506 0.24 -21.52 16.95
N ARG A 507 -0.11 -20.45 16.22
CA ARG A 507 -0.99 -20.51 15.05
C ARG A 507 -0.61 -21.61 14.05
N GLU A 508 0.67 -21.67 13.67
CA GLU A 508 1.17 -22.69 12.73
C GLU A 508 1.13 -24.11 13.33
N VAL A 509 1.39 -24.27 14.63
CA VAL A 509 1.29 -25.56 15.32
C VAL A 509 -0.16 -26.05 15.32
N LEU A 510 -1.10 -25.17 15.63
CA LEU A 510 -2.55 -25.45 15.66
C LEU A 510 -3.07 -25.82 14.27
N SER A 511 -2.70 -25.06 13.24
CA SER A 511 -3.04 -25.32 11.84
C SER A 511 -2.50 -26.69 11.36
N LEU A 512 -1.22 -26.99 11.63
CA LEU A 512 -0.61 -28.28 11.28
C LEU A 512 -1.21 -29.46 12.07
N TRP A 513 -1.55 -29.26 13.34
CA TRP A 513 -2.18 -30.30 14.17
C TRP A 513 -3.58 -30.65 13.65
N CYS A 514 -4.41 -29.63 13.36
CA CYS A 514 -5.76 -29.79 12.79
C CYS A 514 -5.76 -30.53 11.45
N ALA A 515 -4.68 -30.42 10.67
CA ALA A 515 -4.52 -31.17 9.41
C ALA A 515 -4.32 -32.68 9.59
N SER A 516 -4.05 -33.15 10.82
CA SER A 516 -3.78 -34.56 11.14
C SER A 516 -4.67 -35.15 12.24
N SER A 517 -5.37 -34.31 13.01
CA SER A 517 -6.19 -34.68 14.17
C SER A 517 -7.63 -34.15 14.08
N ASP A 518 -8.47 -34.43 15.09
CA ASP A 518 -9.82 -33.85 15.17
C ASP A 518 -9.74 -32.36 15.55
N ALA A 519 -10.02 -31.48 14.60
CA ALA A 519 -9.95 -30.04 14.77
C ALA A 519 -11.06 -29.47 15.69
N SER A 520 -12.04 -30.29 16.08
CA SER A 520 -13.21 -29.84 16.84
C SER A 520 -12.88 -29.09 18.15
N PRO A 521 -11.93 -29.54 19.00
CA PRO A 521 -11.60 -28.82 20.24
C PRO A 521 -11.00 -27.44 19.98
N ILE A 522 -10.16 -27.31 18.95
CA ILE A 522 -9.49 -26.06 18.60
C ILE A 522 -10.49 -25.08 17.99
N VAL A 523 -11.29 -25.53 17.03
CA VAL A 523 -12.36 -24.71 16.44
C VAL A 523 -13.35 -24.27 17.51
N ALA A 524 -13.76 -25.16 18.43
CA ALA A 524 -14.65 -24.78 19.53
C ALA A 524 -14.03 -23.70 20.42
N ALA A 525 -12.77 -23.86 20.84
CA ALA A 525 -12.07 -22.89 21.66
C ALA A 525 -11.93 -21.53 20.96
N CYS A 526 -11.59 -21.52 19.67
CA CYS A 526 -11.57 -20.28 18.90
C CYS A 526 -12.93 -19.59 18.85
N LEU A 527 -14.00 -20.36 18.64
CA LEU A 527 -15.38 -19.87 18.63
C LEU A 527 -15.88 -19.41 20.00
N ASP A 528 -15.25 -19.85 21.08
CA ASP A 528 -15.58 -19.42 22.44
C ASP A 528 -14.78 -18.16 22.83
N SER A 529 -13.56 -17.98 22.30
CA SER A 529 -12.73 -16.77 22.49
C SER A 529 -13.27 -15.57 21.70
N MET A 530 -13.73 -15.79 20.46
CA MET A 530 -14.31 -14.76 19.58
C MET A 530 -13.40 -13.55 19.30
N THR A 531 -12.08 -13.64 19.49
CA THR A 531 -11.14 -12.61 19.00
C THR A 531 -11.01 -12.69 17.47
N GLY A 532 -10.66 -11.58 16.81
CA GLY A 532 -10.43 -11.59 15.35
C GLY A 532 -9.39 -12.64 14.92
N HIS A 533 -8.29 -12.76 15.67
CA HIS A 533 -7.26 -13.77 15.43
C HIS A 533 -7.78 -15.21 15.58
N ALA A 534 -8.54 -15.49 16.64
CA ALA A 534 -9.09 -16.82 16.89
C ALA A 534 -10.12 -17.21 15.83
N ILE A 535 -10.97 -16.27 15.39
CA ILE A 535 -11.93 -16.48 14.30
C ILE A 535 -11.18 -16.85 13.02
N ASP A 536 -10.15 -16.10 12.65
CA ASP A 536 -9.34 -16.40 11.46
C ASP A 536 -8.68 -17.77 11.55
N LEU A 537 -8.13 -18.10 12.71
CA LEU A 537 -7.58 -19.42 12.96
C LEU A 537 -8.65 -20.51 12.88
N ALA A 538 -9.88 -20.28 13.35
CA ALA A 538 -10.97 -21.25 13.27
C ALA A 538 -11.31 -21.61 11.83
N TYR A 539 -11.38 -20.62 10.94
CA TYR A 539 -11.61 -20.84 9.52
C TYR A 539 -10.42 -21.52 8.85
N GLU A 540 -9.19 -21.10 9.15
CA GLU A 540 -7.96 -21.76 8.66
C GLU A 540 -7.93 -23.24 9.07
N CYS A 541 -8.16 -23.54 10.36
CA CYS A 541 -8.23 -24.90 10.86
C CYS A 541 -9.36 -25.70 10.23
N ALA A 542 -10.52 -25.10 9.97
CA ALA A 542 -11.64 -25.77 9.33
C ALA A 542 -11.37 -26.12 7.85
N GLU A 543 -10.60 -25.30 7.14
CA GLU A 543 -10.19 -25.55 5.75
C GLU A 543 -9.22 -26.72 5.63
N VAL A 544 -8.29 -26.85 6.58
CA VAL A 544 -7.27 -27.92 6.57
C VAL A 544 -7.68 -29.15 7.38
N ALA A 545 -8.81 -29.11 8.11
CA ALA A 545 -9.21 -30.11 9.09
C ALA A 545 -9.25 -31.54 8.52
N HIS A 546 -8.56 -32.47 9.18
CA HIS A 546 -8.74 -33.90 8.92
C HIS A 546 -10.13 -34.38 9.32
N ARG A 547 -10.60 -33.92 10.49
CA ARG A 547 -11.95 -34.18 11.02
C ARG A 547 -12.47 -32.94 11.72
N LEU A 548 -13.75 -32.64 11.51
CA LEU A 548 -14.48 -31.55 12.18
C LEU A 548 -15.93 -31.97 12.41
N SER A 549 -16.48 -31.70 13.60
CA SER A 549 -17.87 -31.99 13.92
C SER A 549 -18.85 -31.19 13.06
N ARG A 550 -19.97 -31.82 12.68
CA ARG A 550 -21.01 -31.15 11.89
C ARG A 550 -21.63 -29.97 12.64
N GLU A 551 -21.74 -30.04 13.97
CA GLU A 551 -22.25 -28.90 14.76
C GLU A 551 -21.33 -27.68 14.63
N LEU A 552 -20.01 -27.86 14.70
CA LEU A 552 -19.06 -26.74 14.58
C LEU A 552 -19.02 -26.18 13.16
N THR A 553 -19.08 -27.03 12.13
CA THR A 553 -19.23 -26.56 10.74
C THR A 553 -20.51 -25.72 10.58
N GLN A 554 -21.60 -26.11 11.23
CA GLN A 554 -22.84 -25.31 11.22
C GLN A 554 -22.70 -24.01 12.01
N ARG A 555 -22.02 -24.00 13.17
CA ARG A 555 -21.74 -22.78 13.94
C ARG A 555 -20.90 -21.79 13.13
N LEU A 556 -19.82 -22.24 12.45
CA LEU A 556 -19.03 -21.41 11.54
C LEU A 556 -19.90 -20.81 10.42
N ARG A 557 -20.77 -21.62 9.79
CA ARG A 557 -21.73 -21.12 8.79
C ARG A 557 -22.79 -20.18 9.36
N GLN A 558 -23.12 -20.28 10.64
CA GLN A 558 -24.04 -19.35 11.31
C GLN A 558 -23.36 -18.02 11.63
N LEU A 559 -22.06 -18.01 11.91
CA LEU A 559 -21.27 -16.80 12.10
C LEU A 559 -21.13 -15.98 10.80
N GLU A 560 -21.18 -16.67 9.64
CA GLU A 560 -21.37 -16.07 8.31
C GLU A 560 -22.81 -15.55 8.08
N ARG A 561 -23.61 -15.34 9.12
CA ARG A 561 -24.89 -14.64 9.01
C ARG A 561 -24.78 -13.25 9.63
N PRO A 562 -25.48 -12.25 9.07
CA PRO A 562 -25.55 -10.92 9.65
C PRO A 562 -26.01 -10.97 11.13
N GLY A 563 -25.38 -10.17 11.98
CA GLY A 563 -25.76 -9.98 13.38
C GLY A 563 -24.81 -10.57 14.43
N ASN A 564 -23.81 -11.36 14.02
CA ASN A 564 -22.76 -11.82 14.93
C ASN A 564 -21.56 -10.87 14.90
N THR A 565 -21.00 -10.56 16.06
CA THR A 565 -19.79 -9.73 16.23
C THR A 565 -18.69 -10.51 16.94
N ASP A 566 -17.44 -10.17 16.65
CA ASP A 566 -16.28 -10.59 17.42
C ASP A 566 -16.22 -9.86 18.79
N ALA A 567 -15.17 -10.15 19.57
CA ALA A 567 -14.94 -9.58 20.90
C ALA A 567 -14.79 -8.05 20.88
N ASP A 568 -14.33 -7.48 19.77
CA ASP A 568 -14.12 -6.04 19.58
C ASP A 568 -15.35 -5.33 18.96
N GLY A 569 -16.43 -6.08 18.70
CA GLY A 569 -17.69 -5.56 18.17
C GLY A 569 -17.75 -5.47 16.64
N LEU A 570 -16.75 -6.03 15.94
CA LEU A 570 -16.68 -6.10 14.49
C LEU A 570 -17.54 -7.27 13.98
N PRO A 571 -18.43 -7.08 12.99
CA PRO A 571 -19.28 -8.17 12.54
C PRO A 571 -18.49 -9.30 11.85
N VAL A 572 -18.56 -10.51 12.38
CA VAL A 572 -17.78 -11.70 11.93
C VAL A 572 -18.06 -12.07 10.47
N HIS A 573 -19.31 -11.91 10.06
CA HIS A 573 -19.74 -12.08 8.68
C HIS A 573 -18.94 -11.21 7.68
N LEU A 574 -18.47 -10.02 8.11
CA LEU A 574 -17.68 -9.14 7.26
C LEU A 574 -16.28 -9.68 7.04
N LEU A 575 -15.60 -10.02 8.14
CA LEU A 575 -14.26 -10.63 8.12
C LEU A 575 -14.24 -11.81 7.14
N THR A 576 -15.15 -12.75 7.32
CA THR A 576 -15.23 -13.96 6.51
C THR A 576 -15.52 -13.69 5.02
N LYS A 577 -16.34 -12.69 4.70
CA LYS A 577 -16.64 -12.35 3.30
C LYS A 577 -15.51 -11.65 2.61
N VAL A 578 -14.88 -10.68 3.28
CA VAL A 578 -13.68 -10.04 2.72
C VAL A 578 -12.60 -11.11 2.51
N ARG A 579 -12.43 -12.04 3.46
CA ARG A 579 -11.45 -13.13 3.38
C ARG A 579 -11.65 -13.98 2.15
N ARG A 580 -12.86 -14.50 1.96
CA ARG A 580 -13.19 -15.35 0.81
C ARG A 580 -13.01 -14.65 -0.52
N SER A 581 -13.40 -13.37 -0.61
CA SER A 581 -13.18 -12.59 -1.83
C SER A 581 -11.70 -12.31 -2.10
N CYS A 582 -10.85 -12.40 -1.07
CA CYS A 582 -9.45 -12.03 -1.16
C CYS A 582 -8.43 -13.18 -1.00
N ASP A 583 -8.90 -14.40 -0.74
CA ASP A 583 -8.07 -15.61 -0.63
C ASP A 583 -7.84 -16.27 -2.00
N ASP A 584 -8.77 -16.09 -2.94
CA ASP A 584 -8.67 -16.61 -4.30
C ASP A 584 -7.89 -15.64 -5.19
N LEU A 585 -6.59 -15.86 -5.27
CA LEU A 585 -5.61 -14.93 -5.84
C LEU A 585 -5.03 -15.48 -7.15
N ILE A 586 -5.14 -14.70 -8.23
CA ILE A 586 -4.47 -15.00 -9.50
C ILE A 586 -3.18 -14.19 -9.57
N PRO A 587 -2.00 -14.84 -9.65
CA PRO A 587 -0.74 -14.13 -9.83
C PRO A 587 -0.70 -13.47 -11.21
N VAL A 588 -0.56 -12.15 -11.24
CA VAL A 588 -0.42 -11.37 -12.47
C VAL A 588 1.04 -11.35 -12.90
N ASP A 589 1.93 -11.03 -11.97
CA ASP A 589 3.37 -10.89 -12.15
C ASP A 589 4.14 -11.26 -10.87
N GLU A 590 5.43 -10.91 -10.75
CA GLU A 590 6.32 -11.22 -9.60
C GLU A 590 5.86 -10.62 -8.26
N SER A 591 4.67 -10.06 -8.21
CA SER A 591 4.40 -8.94 -7.35
C SER A 591 2.99 -8.65 -6.92
N ALA A 592 2.06 -8.82 -7.84
CA ALA A 592 0.68 -8.56 -7.63
C ALA A 592 -0.10 -9.84 -7.92
N SER A 593 -0.99 -10.15 -7.00
CA SER A 593 -2.06 -11.08 -7.27
C SER A 593 -3.36 -10.31 -7.30
N ILE A 594 -4.21 -10.63 -8.27
CA ILE A 594 -5.55 -10.05 -8.37
C ILE A 594 -6.54 -11.03 -7.77
N CYS A 595 -7.44 -10.52 -6.93
CA CYS A 595 -8.57 -11.27 -6.43
C CYS A 595 -9.42 -11.75 -7.61
N ARG A 596 -9.54 -13.07 -7.77
CA ARG A 596 -10.31 -13.69 -8.87
C ARG A 596 -11.78 -13.37 -8.77
N VAL A 597 -12.30 -13.30 -7.55
CA VAL A 597 -13.71 -13.07 -7.27
C VAL A 597 -13.93 -11.57 -7.04
N PRO A 598 -14.71 -10.89 -7.91
CA PRO A 598 -15.05 -9.49 -7.69
C PRO A 598 -15.85 -9.31 -6.39
N PHE A 599 -15.75 -8.12 -5.80
CA PHE A 599 -16.58 -7.78 -4.66
C PHE A 599 -18.07 -7.76 -5.03
N SER A 600 -18.89 -8.39 -4.19
CA SER A 600 -20.32 -8.53 -4.44
C SER A 600 -21.11 -7.30 -3.99
N HIS A 601 -22.35 -7.20 -4.46
CA HIS A 601 -23.31 -6.18 -4.00
C HIS A 601 -23.47 -6.16 -2.48
N GLU A 602 -23.40 -7.32 -1.83
CA GLU A 602 -23.50 -7.42 -0.38
C GLU A 602 -22.31 -6.78 0.35
N LEU A 603 -21.07 -6.98 -0.12
CA LEU A 603 -19.88 -6.38 0.49
C LEU A 603 -19.94 -4.84 0.45
N ILE A 604 -20.47 -4.26 -0.62
CA ILE A 604 -20.64 -2.80 -0.74
C ILE A 604 -21.68 -2.27 0.25
N ARG A 605 -22.84 -2.95 0.37
CA ARG A 605 -23.87 -2.58 1.34
C ARG A 605 -23.27 -2.55 2.75
N LEU A 606 -22.48 -3.56 3.08
CA LEU A 606 -21.83 -3.69 4.37
C LEU A 606 -20.75 -2.62 4.62
N HIS A 607 -19.92 -2.31 3.62
CA HIS A 607 -18.99 -1.18 3.69
C HIS A 607 -19.72 0.13 4.00
N TRP A 608 -20.88 0.33 3.39
CA TRP A 608 -21.69 1.52 3.60
C TRP A 608 -22.28 1.58 5.01
N GLU A 609 -22.86 0.48 5.50
CA GLU A 609 -23.37 0.36 6.87
C GLU A 609 -22.27 0.61 7.92
N ALA A 610 -21.03 0.16 7.66
CA ALA A 610 -19.88 0.44 8.51
C ALA A 610 -19.47 1.92 8.45
N SER A 611 -19.44 2.52 7.25
CA SER A 611 -19.03 3.91 7.02
C SER A 611 -20.05 4.94 7.54
N GLU A 612 -21.35 4.63 7.54
CA GLU A 612 -22.40 5.51 8.07
C GLU A 612 -22.27 5.75 9.58
N ARG A 613 -21.73 4.77 10.32
CA ARG A 613 -21.47 4.92 11.76
C ARG A 613 -20.37 5.93 12.04
N GLU A 614 -19.43 6.13 11.12
CA GLU A 614 -18.29 7.04 11.27
C GLU A 614 -18.49 8.42 10.61
N ARG A 615 -19.19 8.49 9.47
CA ARG A 615 -19.23 9.70 8.61
C ARG A 615 -20.47 10.59 8.76
N GLY A 616 -21.42 10.23 9.62
CA GLY A 616 -22.64 11.02 9.84
C GLY A 616 -23.67 10.92 8.70
N GLN A 617 -24.69 11.80 8.72
CA GLN A 617 -25.93 11.80 7.89
C GLN A 617 -25.74 11.92 6.36
N LEU A 618 -24.99 10.99 5.73
CA LEU A 618 -25.03 10.80 4.28
C LEU A 618 -26.23 9.92 3.93
N LEU A 619 -26.89 10.18 2.80
CA LEU A 619 -27.93 9.30 2.29
C LEU A 619 -27.26 8.06 1.69
N ALA A 620 -27.64 6.88 2.18
CA ALA A 620 -27.29 5.61 1.53
C ALA A 620 -27.68 5.64 0.04
N PRO A 621 -26.81 5.14 -0.86
CA PRO A 621 -27.19 4.93 -2.25
C PRO A 621 -28.41 3.99 -2.31
N GLU A 622 -29.33 4.27 -3.24
CA GLU A 622 -30.39 3.31 -3.53
C GLU A 622 -29.85 2.30 -4.55
N PHE A 623 -29.95 1.02 -4.19
CA PHE A 623 -29.75 -0.09 -5.12
C PHE A 623 -31.06 -0.30 -5.89
N LYS A 624 -31.02 -0.25 -7.22
CA LYS A 624 -32.23 -0.25 -8.06
C LYS A 624 -33.02 -1.57 -7.95
N ARG A 625 -34.36 -1.51 -7.97
CA ARG A 625 -35.25 -2.69 -7.85
C ARG A 625 -35.16 -3.60 -9.09
N GLY A 626 -35.07 -4.91 -8.84
CA GLY A 626 -34.71 -5.94 -9.82
C GLY A 626 -33.36 -6.61 -9.50
N THR A 627 -32.96 -6.56 -8.22
CA THR A 627 -31.62 -6.82 -7.69
C THR A 627 -30.97 -8.11 -8.23
N PRO A 628 -29.73 -8.01 -8.74
CA PRO A 628 -28.80 -9.14 -8.76
C PRO A 628 -28.78 -9.82 -7.39
N ALA A 629 -28.50 -11.12 -7.33
CA ALA A 629 -28.35 -11.80 -6.05
C ALA A 629 -27.27 -11.10 -5.20
N ASP A 630 -27.36 -11.13 -3.87
CA ASP A 630 -26.34 -10.55 -2.96
C ASP A 630 -24.91 -11.11 -3.26
N SER A 631 -24.84 -12.29 -3.91
CA SER A 631 -23.61 -12.93 -4.39
C SER A 631 -23.08 -12.42 -5.72
N ASP A 632 -23.87 -11.68 -6.51
CA ASP A 632 -23.48 -11.24 -7.84
C ASP A 632 -22.41 -10.14 -7.72
N PRO A 633 -21.44 -10.11 -8.65
CA PRO A 633 -20.45 -9.05 -8.74
C PRO A 633 -21.11 -7.68 -8.80
N ALA A 634 -20.53 -6.72 -8.10
CA ALA A 634 -20.99 -5.35 -8.19
C ALA A 634 -20.36 -4.64 -9.37
N HIS A 635 -21.17 -3.86 -10.08
CA HIS A 635 -20.75 -3.08 -11.24
C HIS A 635 -20.91 -1.59 -10.93
N GLY A 636 -20.74 -0.70 -11.90
CA GLY A 636 -21.22 0.68 -11.84
C GLY A 636 -20.94 1.52 -10.58
N LEU A 637 -19.97 1.18 -9.72
CA LEU A 637 -19.62 1.97 -8.54
C LEU A 637 -19.01 3.30 -8.94
N TRP A 638 -19.15 4.33 -8.11
CA TRP A 638 -18.39 5.56 -8.30
C TRP A 638 -16.93 5.35 -7.87
N GLU A 639 -16.00 6.08 -8.51
CA GLU A 639 -14.56 6.03 -8.23
C GLU A 639 -14.24 6.12 -6.72
N ARG A 640 -14.87 7.09 -6.04
CA ARG A 640 -14.71 7.33 -4.60
C ARG A 640 -15.13 6.13 -3.75
N ASP A 641 -16.20 5.45 -4.13
CA ASP A 641 -16.78 4.37 -3.35
C ASP A 641 -16.05 3.05 -3.60
N ALA A 642 -15.58 2.82 -4.83
CA ALA A 642 -14.65 1.73 -5.13
C ALA A 642 -13.34 1.88 -4.35
N THR A 643 -12.76 3.09 -4.33
CA THR A 643 -11.53 3.38 -3.58
C THR A 643 -11.75 3.27 -2.06
N GLY A 644 -12.91 3.73 -1.57
CA GLY A 644 -13.30 3.62 -0.17
C GLY A 644 -13.49 2.18 0.29
N LEU A 645 -14.08 1.34 -0.55
CA LEU A 645 -14.29 -0.08 -0.30
C LEU A 645 -12.97 -0.85 -0.20
N VAL A 646 -12.04 -0.60 -1.14
CA VAL A 646 -10.71 -1.22 -1.11
C VAL A 646 -9.94 -0.79 0.13
N ALA A 647 -9.95 0.50 0.46
CA ALA A 647 -9.30 1.01 1.67
C ALA A 647 -9.92 0.45 2.97
N TRP A 648 -11.23 0.17 2.96
CA TRP A 648 -11.91 -0.45 4.09
C TRP A 648 -11.57 -1.94 4.20
N ALA A 649 -11.48 -2.66 3.09
CA ALA A 649 -11.03 -4.05 3.04
C ALA A 649 -9.57 -4.21 3.52
N ASP A 650 -8.71 -3.25 3.15
CA ASP A 650 -7.31 -3.14 3.59
C ASP A 650 -7.18 -3.01 5.11
N ASP A 651 -8.08 -2.27 5.76
CA ASP A 651 -8.06 -2.05 7.20
C ASP A 651 -8.43 -3.31 8.02
N PHE A 652 -9.17 -4.27 7.44
CA PHE A 652 -9.62 -5.48 8.14
C PHE A 652 -8.50 -6.45 8.52
N TYR A 653 -7.50 -6.61 7.66
CA TYR A 653 -6.42 -7.59 7.85
C TYR A 653 -5.16 -6.96 8.46
N GLY A 654 -5.16 -5.64 8.63
CA GLY A 654 -3.98 -4.88 9.00
C GLY A 654 -2.77 -5.27 8.15
N ASP A 655 -1.72 -5.65 8.84
CA ASP A 655 -0.35 -5.77 8.34
C ASP A 655 -0.03 -6.99 7.46
N GLU A 656 -0.97 -7.93 7.31
CA GLU A 656 -0.72 -9.22 6.65
C GLU A 656 -0.90 -9.19 5.14
N ARG A 657 -1.86 -8.43 4.62
CA ARG A 657 -2.20 -8.34 3.19
C ARG A 657 -2.74 -6.96 2.87
N HIS A 658 -2.12 -6.29 1.90
CA HIS A 658 -2.63 -5.02 1.41
C HIS A 658 -3.45 -5.17 0.14
N TYR A 659 -4.59 -4.48 0.11
CA TYR A 659 -5.48 -4.44 -1.02
C TYR A 659 -5.43 -3.06 -1.68
N ARG A 660 -5.23 -3.05 -3.00
CA ARG A 660 -5.32 -1.86 -3.84
C ARG A 660 -6.14 -2.13 -5.09
N LEU A 661 -6.55 -1.07 -5.77
CA LEU A 661 -7.07 -1.21 -7.13
C LEU A 661 -5.96 -1.78 -8.04
N PRO A 662 -6.30 -2.68 -8.98
CA PRO A 662 -5.34 -3.19 -9.95
C PRO A 662 -4.85 -2.05 -10.85
N SER A 663 -3.63 -2.14 -11.35
CA SER A 663 -3.16 -1.22 -12.39
C SER A 663 -3.77 -1.59 -13.74
N VAL A 664 -3.82 -0.63 -14.68
CA VAL A 664 -4.35 -0.92 -16.02
C VAL A 664 -3.50 -1.98 -16.72
N TRP A 665 -2.18 -1.88 -16.58
CA TRP A 665 -1.25 -2.87 -17.12
C TRP A 665 -1.49 -4.27 -16.54
N GLU A 666 -1.78 -4.40 -15.25
CA GLU A 666 -2.10 -5.71 -14.63
C GLU A 666 -3.35 -6.33 -15.25
N LEU A 667 -4.38 -5.52 -15.50
CA LEU A 667 -5.61 -5.97 -16.15
C LEU A 667 -5.39 -6.32 -17.61
N GLU A 668 -4.59 -5.54 -18.36
CA GLU A 668 -4.22 -5.86 -19.74
C GLU A 668 -3.43 -7.17 -19.82
N ALA A 669 -2.48 -7.39 -18.91
CA ALA A 669 -1.69 -8.61 -18.84
C ALA A 669 -2.57 -9.84 -18.52
N LEU A 670 -3.53 -9.70 -17.61
CA LEU A 670 -4.51 -10.75 -17.32
C LEU A 670 -5.44 -11.01 -18.51
N TYR A 671 -5.99 -9.95 -19.12
CA TYR A 671 -6.92 -10.06 -20.24
C TYR A 671 -6.26 -10.71 -21.46
N ALA A 672 -4.99 -10.40 -21.73
CA ALA A 672 -4.20 -11.03 -22.79
C ALA A 672 -3.91 -12.52 -22.53
N ARG A 673 -3.82 -12.94 -21.25
CA ARG A 673 -3.62 -14.35 -20.87
C ARG A 673 -4.92 -15.15 -20.94
N ASP A 674 -6.01 -14.59 -20.44
CA ASP A 674 -7.33 -15.22 -20.43
C ASP A 674 -8.42 -14.14 -20.43
N SER A 675 -8.98 -13.87 -21.61
CA SER A 675 -10.07 -12.91 -21.78
C SER A 675 -11.35 -13.34 -21.05
N GLY A 676 -11.44 -14.61 -20.61
CA GLY A 676 -12.49 -15.16 -19.77
C GLY A 676 -12.56 -14.56 -18.36
N LEU A 677 -11.44 -14.04 -17.84
CA LEU A 677 -11.33 -13.59 -16.44
C LEU A 677 -11.94 -12.21 -16.19
N ILE A 678 -11.89 -11.31 -17.18
CA ILE A 678 -12.39 -9.94 -17.06
C ILE A 678 -13.53 -9.75 -18.06
N GLN A 679 -14.75 -10.02 -17.62
CA GLN A 679 -15.96 -9.95 -18.45
C GLN A 679 -16.69 -8.61 -18.34
N GLN A 680 -16.24 -7.71 -17.46
CA GLN A 680 -16.93 -6.46 -17.14
C GLN A 680 -15.93 -5.34 -16.88
N PRO A 681 -16.35 -4.06 -16.96
CA PRO A 681 -15.46 -2.94 -16.67
C PRO A 681 -14.97 -2.96 -15.21
N VAL A 682 -13.68 -2.72 -15.00
CA VAL A 682 -13.02 -2.78 -13.69
C VAL A 682 -12.34 -1.46 -13.38
N TRP A 683 -12.50 -0.96 -12.13
CA TRP A 683 -11.76 0.21 -11.69
C TRP A 683 -10.27 -0.10 -11.54
N ALA A 684 -9.44 0.71 -12.17
CA ALA A 684 -8.01 0.49 -12.25
C ALA A 684 -7.23 1.79 -12.01
N ARG A 685 -5.98 1.65 -11.55
CA ARG A 685 -5.03 2.76 -11.43
C ARG A 685 -4.21 2.88 -12.70
N ASP A 686 -4.08 4.10 -13.19
CA ASP A 686 -3.26 4.52 -14.32
C ASP A 686 -2.34 5.64 -13.83
N ASP A 687 -1.12 5.28 -13.42
CA ASP A 687 -0.19 6.17 -12.72
C ASP A 687 -0.83 6.84 -11.47
N GLU A 688 -1.06 8.15 -11.53
CA GLU A 688 -1.71 8.94 -10.47
C GLU A 688 -3.24 9.03 -10.61
N GLU A 689 -3.81 8.58 -11.74
CA GLU A 689 -5.25 8.66 -12.00
C GLU A 689 -5.96 7.31 -11.82
N ILE A 690 -7.22 7.35 -11.40
CA ILE A 690 -8.10 6.18 -11.38
C ILE A 690 -9.01 6.23 -12.60
N ARG A 691 -8.94 5.21 -13.46
CA ARG A 691 -9.80 5.08 -14.63
C ARG A 691 -10.50 3.73 -14.67
N LEU A 692 -11.58 3.65 -15.42
CA LEU A 692 -12.30 2.41 -15.64
C LEU A 692 -11.67 1.68 -16.84
N PHE A 693 -11.08 0.51 -16.60
CA PHE A 693 -10.62 -0.39 -17.65
C PHE A 693 -11.83 -1.09 -18.28
N CYS A 694 -12.02 -0.92 -19.59
CA CYS A 694 -13.09 -1.56 -20.36
C CYS A 694 -12.50 -2.63 -21.29
N PRO A 695 -12.92 -3.90 -21.18
CA PRO A 695 -12.55 -4.94 -22.13
C PRO A 695 -12.99 -4.62 -23.57
N GLU A 696 -12.32 -5.19 -24.57
CA GLU A 696 -12.68 -4.99 -25.97
C GLU A 696 -14.16 -5.39 -26.23
N GLY A 697 -14.91 -4.48 -26.84
CA GLY A 697 -16.33 -4.68 -27.17
C GLY A 697 -17.32 -4.41 -26.04
N ILE A 698 -16.86 -3.93 -24.88
CA ILE A 698 -17.72 -3.52 -23.76
C ILE A 698 -17.64 -2.01 -23.56
N ASP A 699 -18.77 -1.33 -23.75
CA ASP A 699 -18.85 0.13 -23.57
C ASP A 699 -18.77 0.54 -22.10
N SER A 700 -18.21 1.73 -21.86
CA SER A 700 -18.15 2.30 -20.51
C SER A 700 -19.55 2.66 -20.00
N PRO A 701 -19.92 2.32 -18.74
CA PRO A 701 -21.17 2.77 -18.10
C PRO A 701 -21.13 4.26 -17.70
N PHE A 702 -20.19 5.03 -18.23
CA PHE A 702 -20.00 6.47 -17.98
C PHE A 702 -19.86 7.28 -19.27
N THR A 703 -20.05 6.67 -20.43
CA THR A 703 -20.15 7.38 -21.71
C THR A 703 -21.61 7.58 -22.08
N LEU A 704 -21.88 8.68 -22.78
CA LEU A 704 -23.19 8.97 -23.35
C LEU A 704 -22.94 9.52 -24.75
N ASP A 705 -23.42 8.80 -25.76
CA ASP A 705 -23.28 9.21 -27.15
C ASP A 705 -23.95 10.57 -27.41
N ASN A 706 -23.50 11.27 -28.45
CA ASN A 706 -24.02 12.59 -28.84
C ASN A 706 -25.54 12.59 -29.08
N VAL A 707 -26.08 11.49 -29.62
CA VAL A 707 -27.51 11.40 -29.97
C VAL A 707 -28.37 11.39 -28.71
N ARG A 708 -28.00 10.58 -27.72
CA ARG A 708 -28.66 10.51 -26.42
C ARG A 708 -28.44 11.78 -25.61
N PHE A 709 -27.24 12.38 -25.68
CA PHE A 709 -27.00 13.65 -25.02
C PHE A 709 -27.88 14.76 -25.60
N ALA A 710 -27.94 14.90 -26.93
CA ALA A 710 -28.83 15.82 -27.62
C ALA A 710 -30.30 15.59 -27.25
N ALA A 711 -30.76 14.34 -27.25
CA ALA A 711 -32.12 13.98 -26.87
C ALA A 711 -32.44 14.42 -25.43
N SER A 712 -31.53 14.19 -24.47
CA SER A 712 -31.73 14.60 -23.07
C SER A 712 -31.83 16.12 -22.90
N VAL A 713 -31.09 16.89 -23.71
CA VAL A 713 -31.13 18.36 -23.69
C VAL A 713 -32.44 18.88 -24.28
N LEU A 714 -32.96 18.23 -25.33
CA LEU A 714 -34.26 18.57 -25.89
C LEU A 714 -35.40 18.23 -24.93
N GLU A 715 -35.34 17.08 -24.27
CA GLU A 715 -36.30 16.70 -23.22
C GLU A 715 -36.29 17.71 -22.06
N ASP A 716 -35.10 18.10 -21.60
CA ASP A 716 -34.95 19.17 -20.61
C ASP A 716 -35.56 20.50 -21.07
N ARG A 717 -35.38 20.87 -22.35
CA ARG A 717 -35.99 22.07 -22.93
C ARG A 717 -37.51 21.96 -22.94
N TRP A 718 -38.08 20.80 -23.27
CA TRP A 718 -39.53 20.61 -23.37
C TRP A 718 -40.22 20.56 -22.01
N ASP A 719 -39.56 19.95 -21.02
CA ASP A 719 -40.10 19.83 -19.67
C ASP A 719 -39.81 21.05 -18.78
N SER A 720 -38.87 21.91 -19.18
CA SER A 720 -38.74 23.27 -18.67
C SER A 720 -39.10 24.26 -19.77
N PRO A 721 -40.39 24.31 -20.17
CA PRO A 721 -40.80 25.20 -21.24
C PRO A 721 -40.72 26.63 -20.73
N VAL A 722 -39.61 27.29 -21.04
CA VAL A 722 -39.40 28.70 -20.75
C VAL A 722 -40.04 29.43 -21.93
N TYR A 723 -41.39 29.48 -21.98
CA TYR A 723 -42.32 29.99 -23.04
C TYR A 723 -42.11 31.43 -23.52
N LEU A 724 -40.85 31.74 -23.72
CA LEU A 724 -40.25 32.79 -22.93
C LEU A 724 -38.70 32.61 -23.08
N LEU A 725 -38.12 32.72 -24.28
CA LEU A 725 -36.93 33.58 -24.32
C LEU A 725 -37.45 34.96 -23.91
N ILE A 726 -37.40 35.25 -22.61
CA ILE A 726 -38.54 35.51 -21.73
C ILE A 726 -39.71 36.39 -22.20
N ALA A 727 -40.37 36.12 -23.34
CA ALA A 727 -41.00 37.16 -24.16
C ALA A 727 -39.87 38.13 -24.50
N LEU A 728 -39.44 38.90 -23.50
CA LEU A 728 -38.14 39.49 -23.16
C LEU A 728 -36.93 38.74 -23.74
N ALA A 729 -36.62 38.89 -25.01
CA ALA A 729 -36.25 40.20 -25.52
C ALA A 729 -37.42 41.14 -25.88
N TYR A 730 -38.67 40.68 -25.92
CA TYR A 730 -39.94 41.33 -26.27
C TYR A 730 -40.17 42.73 -25.72
N LEU A 731 -39.51 43.10 -24.64
CA LEU A 731 -39.43 44.50 -24.21
C LEU A 731 -37.99 44.96 -23.96
N ARG A 732 -36.99 44.10 -24.11
CA ARG A 732 -35.56 44.46 -24.22
C ARG A 732 -35.29 45.37 -25.42
N ALA A 733 -36.32 45.65 -26.20
CA ALA A 733 -36.62 47.05 -26.46
C ALA A 733 -38.11 47.25 -26.77
N ALA A 734 -38.99 47.45 -25.80
CA ALA A 734 -40.06 48.44 -26.01
C ALA A 734 -39.50 49.86 -25.76
N ARG A 735 -38.18 49.97 -25.82
CA ARG A 735 -37.35 50.86 -25.00
C ARG A 735 -35.89 50.91 -25.46
N LYS A 736 -35.63 50.94 -26.77
CA LYS A 736 -34.80 52.04 -27.29
C LYS A 736 -35.70 53.24 -27.66
N ASP A 737 -37.03 53.03 -27.64
CA ASP A 737 -38.14 53.91 -28.04
C ASP A 737 -38.56 54.96 -27.01
N THR A 738 -37.61 55.66 -26.39
CA THR A 738 -37.93 57.01 -25.87
C THR A 738 -36.75 57.97 -25.93
N LEU A 739 -35.56 57.53 -26.38
CA LEU A 739 -34.31 58.17 -25.96
C LEU A 739 -33.39 58.75 -27.04
N SER A 740 -33.73 58.83 -28.34
CA SER A 740 -32.84 59.61 -29.23
C SER A 740 -33.42 60.20 -30.52
N THR A 741 -34.54 60.94 -30.45
CA THR A 741 -35.08 61.79 -31.55
C THR A 741 -35.76 61.07 -32.73
N GLY A 742 -36.89 61.63 -33.17
CA GLY A 742 -37.99 60.96 -33.89
C GLY A 742 -37.66 60.11 -35.12
N ASN A 743 -38.33 58.96 -35.24
CA ASN A 743 -38.90 58.51 -36.51
C ASN A 743 -40.05 57.48 -36.36
N THR A 744 -41.11 57.77 -37.11
CA THR A 744 -42.35 57.10 -37.57
C THR A 744 -42.81 55.67 -37.23
N PHE A 745 -42.05 54.72 -36.67
CA PHE A 745 -42.55 53.31 -36.59
C PHE A 745 -43.38 52.98 -35.33
N ALA A 746 -43.10 53.62 -34.19
CA ALA A 746 -43.81 53.38 -32.93
C ALA A 746 -45.28 53.86 -32.94
N ASN A 747 -45.68 54.71 -33.91
CA ASN A 747 -47.05 55.21 -34.03
C ASN A 747 -47.99 54.29 -34.85
N ASP A 748 -47.47 53.36 -35.67
CA ASP A 748 -48.29 52.43 -36.44
C ASP A 748 -48.58 51.12 -35.68
N PHE A 749 -47.75 50.80 -34.67
CA PHE A 749 -47.85 49.59 -33.83
C PHE A 749 -48.23 49.92 -32.38
N ASP A 750 -49.11 50.92 -32.20
CA ASP A 750 -49.58 51.35 -30.89
C ASP A 750 -50.37 50.20 -30.20
N HIS A 751 -49.88 49.77 -29.04
CA HIS A 751 -50.60 49.01 -28.00
C HIS A 751 -51.16 47.59 -28.26
N THR A 752 -50.96 46.95 -29.43
CA THR A 752 -51.61 45.66 -29.74
C THR A 752 -50.94 44.42 -29.13
N ILE A 753 -49.60 44.32 -29.07
CA ILE A 753 -48.91 43.14 -28.52
C ILE A 753 -48.38 43.47 -27.11
N ASN A 754 -49.15 43.13 -26.07
CA ASN A 754 -48.75 43.25 -24.66
C ASN A 754 -48.05 41.97 -24.17
N PHE A 755 -47.55 41.93 -22.94
CA PHE A 755 -46.88 40.74 -22.39
C PHE A 755 -47.74 39.46 -22.53
N GLU A 756 -49.06 39.57 -22.36
CA GLU A 756 -50.01 38.46 -22.46
C GLU A 756 -50.09 37.89 -23.88
N HIS A 757 -50.03 38.74 -24.91
CA HIS A 757 -49.96 38.29 -26.31
C HIS A 757 -48.63 37.58 -26.62
N ALA A 758 -47.47 38.16 -26.26
CA ALA A 758 -46.18 37.49 -26.46
C ALA A 758 -46.07 36.16 -25.71
N TYR A 759 -46.54 36.16 -24.46
CA TYR A 759 -46.57 34.96 -23.65
C TYR A 759 -47.42 33.88 -24.32
N THR A 760 -48.58 34.24 -24.87
CA THR A 760 -49.49 33.31 -25.54
C THR A 760 -48.90 32.77 -26.85
N ILE A 761 -48.25 33.61 -27.66
CA ILE A 761 -47.58 33.19 -28.90
C ILE A 761 -46.39 32.28 -28.61
N ALA A 762 -45.51 32.68 -27.69
CA ALA A 762 -44.35 31.90 -27.33
C ALA A 762 -44.76 30.56 -26.69
N ARG A 763 -45.91 30.55 -26.00
CA ARG A 763 -46.54 29.33 -25.52
C ARG A 763 -47.13 28.46 -26.61
N ALA A 764 -47.74 29.04 -27.65
CA ALA A 764 -48.26 28.29 -28.79
C ALA A 764 -47.13 27.71 -29.66
N TYR A 765 -46.08 28.50 -29.92
CA TYR A 765 -44.90 28.11 -30.67
C TYR A 765 -44.18 26.91 -30.02
N ASP A 766 -43.91 27.00 -28.73
CA ASP A 766 -43.21 25.94 -27.99
C ASP A 766 -44.09 24.68 -27.79
N LYS A 767 -45.42 24.81 -27.93
CA LYS A 767 -46.36 23.68 -27.99
C LYS A 767 -46.57 23.09 -29.38
N GLY A 768 -45.92 23.63 -30.42
CA GLY A 768 -46.11 23.19 -31.81
C GLY A 768 -47.52 23.43 -32.35
N THR A 769 -48.30 24.28 -31.71
CA THR A 769 -49.63 24.69 -32.17
C THR A 769 -49.51 25.91 -33.07
N ASP A 770 -50.14 25.88 -34.25
CA ASP A 770 -50.16 26.98 -35.22
C ASP A 770 -50.80 28.22 -34.57
N PRO A 771 -50.02 29.28 -34.24
CA PRO A 771 -50.60 30.52 -33.76
C PRO A 771 -51.29 31.24 -34.94
N ASP A 772 -52.13 32.23 -34.67
CA ASP A 772 -52.68 33.08 -35.74
C ASP A 772 -51.54 33.60 -36.64
N ARG A 773 -51.59 33.26 -37.94
CA ARG A 773 -50.56 33.57 -38.97
C ARG A 773 -50.00 35.02 -38.88
N PRO A 774 -50.81 36.06 -38.64
CA PRO A 774 -50.32 37.44 -38.47
C PRO A 774 -49.42 37.65 -37.23
N LEU A 775 -49.65 36.92 -36.14
CA LEU A 775 -48.83 36.98 -34.93
C LEU A 775 -47.52 36.21 -35.08
N GLU A 776 -47.52 35.12 -35.85
CA GLU A 776 -46.29 34.41 -36.23
C GLU A 776 -45.38 35.31 -37.09
N ASP A 777 -45.94 35.98 -38.09
CA ASP A 777 -45.21 36.91 -38.96
C ASP A 777 -44.66 38.11 -38.17
N ALA A 778 -45.39 38.63 -37.18
CA ALA A 778 -44.93 39.70 -36.29
C ALA A 778 -43.75 39.25 -35.40
N LEU A 779 -43.79 38.02 -34.88
CA LEU A 779 -42.69 37.45 -34.09
C LEU A 779 -41.44 37.23 -34.97
N ARG A 780 -41.61 36.68 -36.18
CA ARG A 780 -40.51 36.52 -37.16
C ARG A 780 -39.88 37.86 -37.51
N TYR A 781 -40.70 38.88 -37.75
CA TYR A 781 -40.21 40.23 -38.04
C TYR A 781 -39.40 40.83 -36.88
N ALA A 782 -39.88 40.70 -35.64
CA ALA A 782 -39.18 41.19 -34.45
C ALA A 782 -37.81 40.51 -34.29
N LEU A 783 -37.73 39.20 -34.53
CA LEU A 783 -36.48 38.45 -34.47
C LEU A 783 -35.49 38.86 -35.59
N ILE A 784 -35.98 39.04 -36.83
CA ILE A 784 -35.16 39.56 -37.95
C ILE A 784 -34.60 40.95 -37.65
N LYS A 785 -35.41 41.85 -37.06
CA LYS A 785 -34.98 43.21 -36.68
C LYS A 785 -33.93 43.23 -35.58
N VAL A 786 -34.08 42.38 -34.56
CA VAL A 786 -33.04 42.22 -33.53
C VAL A 786 -31.74 41.79 -34.19
N ARG A 787 -31.79 40.83 -35.13
CA ARG A 787 -30.63 40.30 -35.87
C ARG A 787 -29.93 41.32 -36.79
N GLN A 788 -30.70 42.13 -37.53
CA GLN A 788 -30.17 43.21 -38.38
C GLN A 788 -29.55 44.37 -37.58
N GLY A 789 -29.94 44.54 -36.31
CA GLY A 789 -29.39 45.55 -35.39
C GLY A 789 -28.08 45.14 -34.68
N VAL A 790 -27.62 43.89 -34.83
CA VAL A 790 -26.46 43.33 -34.10
C VAL A 790 -25.10 43.79 -34.67
N SER A 791 -25.07 44.65 -35.69
CA SER A 791 -23.84 45.05 -36.38
C SER A 791 -22.86 45.95 -35.59
N SER A 792 -23.10 46.33 -34.32
CA SER A 792 -22.08 47.16 -33.61
C SER A 792 -22.14 47.23 -32.09
N ARG A 793 -23.10 46.62 -31.38
CA ARG A 793 -23.06 46.57 -29.92
C ARG A 793 -23.61 45.25 -29.43
N VAL A 794 -22.79 44.59 -28.62
CA VAL A 794 -23.07 43.40 -27.81
C VAL A 794 -24.50 43.49 -27.28
N ILE A 795 -25.23 42.38 -27.34
CA ILE A 795 -26.64 42.25 -26.89
C ILE A 795 -26.80 42.69 -25.42
N VAL A 796 -25.69 42.89 -24.70
CA VAL A 796 -25.58 43.60 -23.44
C VAL A 796 -24.63 44.80 -23.56
N ASP A 797 -25.14 46.02 -23.33
CA ASP A 797 -24.35 47.25 -23.31
C ASP A 797 -23.36 47.22 -22.12
N PRO A 798 -22.04 47.20 -22.35
CA PRO A 798 -21.03 47.15 -21.28
C PRO A 798 -20.89 48.51 -20.53
N ASP A 799 -21.30 49.62 -21.15
CA ASP A 799 -21.22 50.98 -20.57
C ASP A 799 -22.53 51.44 -19.90
N ALA A 800 -23.57 50.58 -19.88
CA ALA A 800 -24.77 50.88 -19.14
C ALA A 800 -24.47 50.76 -17.63
N PRO A 801 -24.49 51.86 -16.85
CA PRO A 801 -24.12 51.85 -15.44
C PRO A 801 -24.99 50.83 -14.71
N GLU A 802 -24.37 49.76 -14.20
CA GLU A 802 -25.02 48.62 -13.53
C GLU A 802 -26.52 48.49 -13.86
N SER A 803 -26.90 48.15 -15.10
CA SER A 803 -28.32 48.32 -15.46
C SER A 803 -29.21 47.53 -14.47
N PRO A 804 -30.13 48.20 -13.72
CA PRO A 804 -30.99 47.54 -12.76
C PRO A 804 -31.93 46.52 -13.41
N GLY A 805 -31.97 46.43 -14.74
CA GLY A 805 -32.88 45.60 -15.52
C GLY A 805 -32.66 44.09 -15.35
N LEU A 806 -31.40 43.63 -15.28
CA LEU A 806 -31.08 42.21 -15.04
C LEU A 806 -31.20 41.84 -13.55
N ARG A 807 -30.82 42.74 -12.63
CA ARG A 807 -31.12 42.59 -11.18
C ARG A 807 -32.65 42.61 -10.90
N ARG A 808 -33.45 43.37 -11.67
CA ARG A 808 -34.92 43.46 -11.56
C ARG A 808 -35.68 42.23 -12.08
N ILE A 809 -35.05 41.37 -12.88
CA ILE A 809 -35.65 40.06 -13.25
C ILE A 809 -35.83 39.20 -11.99
N GLU A 810 -34.98 39.39 -10.99
CA GLU A 810 -34.95 38.54 -9.78
C GLU A 810 -36.01 38.91 -8.75
N THR A 811 -36.56 40.14 -8.73
CA THR A 811 -37.18 40.62 -7.47
C THR A 811 -38.49 41.43 -7.49
N THR A 812 -39.11 41.92 -8.58
CA THR A 812 -40.29 42.80 -8.30
C THR A 812 -41.53 42.81 -9.20
N ASP A 813 -41.54 42.55 -10.51
CA ASP A 813 -42.83 42.56 -11.27
C ASP A 813 -43.00 41.44 -12.32
N ARG A 814 -41.91 40.98 -12.95
CA ARG A 814 -41.96 39.97 -14.02
C ARG A 814 -42.18 38.56 -13.51
N VAL A 815 -41.54 38.18 -12.41
CA VAL A 815 -41.82 36.91 -11.70
C VAL A 815 -43.30 36.89 -11.23
N ARG A 816 -43.89 38.03 -10.84
CA ARG A 816 -45.32 38.12 -10.51
C ARG A 816 -46.23 37.88 -11.73
N LEU A 817 -45.85 38.38 -12.90
CA LEU A 817 -46.58 38.13 -14.16
C LEU A 817 -46.55 36.64 -14.55
N PHE A 818 -45.40 35.96 -14.42
CA PHE A 818 -45.32 34.51 -14.64
C PHE A 818 -46.18 33.70 -13.69
N ARG A 819 -46.19 34.10 -12.41
CA ARG A 819 -47.08 33.51 -11.41
C ARG A 819 -48.56 33.69 -11.77
N ARG A 820 -48.94 34.84 -12.34
CA ARG A 820 -50.33 35.15 -12.72
C ARG A 820 -50.82 34.27 -13.87
N HIS A 821 -49.96 33.94 -14.84
CA HIS A 821 -50.32 33.15 -16.02
C HIS A 821 -49.90 31.66 -15.93
N GLY A 822 -49.56 31.17 -14.73
CA GLY A 822 -49.30 29.75 -14.46
C GLY A 822 -47.98 29.20 -15.03
N GLY A 823 -47.03 30.06 -15.38
CA GLY A 823 -45.74 29.66 -15.99
C GLY A 823 -44.63 29.32 -14.98
N MET A 824 -44.85 29.52 -13.67
CA MET A 824 -43.90 29.20 -12.60
C MET A 824 -44.61 28.89 -11.28
N HIS A 825 -43.92 28.20 -10.36
CA HIS A 825 -44.39 27.95 -9.00
C HIS A 825 -44.61 29.24 -8.19
N ARG A 826 -45.47 29.18 -7.15
CA ARG A 826 -45.81 30.34 -6.29
C ARG A 826 -44.58 30.93 -5.57
N THR A 827 -43.55 30.15 -5.32
CA THR A 827 -42.27 30.59 -4.75
C THR A 827 -41.17 29.93 -5.58
N PRO A 828 -40.49 30.66 -6.49
CA PRO A 828 -39.46 30.08 -7.34
C PRO A 828 -38.28 29.61 -6.50
N ALA A 829 -37.82 28.39 -6.77
CA ALA A 829 -36.63 27.82 -6.17
C ALA A 829 -35.37 28.35 -6.88
N ARG A 830 -34.18 28.03 -6.34
CA ARG A 830 -32.91 28.47 -6.94
C ARG A 830 -32.75 27.98 -8.38
N HIS A 831 -33.09 26.73 -8.65
CA HIS A 831 -33.00 26.14 -9.99
C HIS A 831 -33.92 26.84 -11.02
N ASP A 832 -35.07 27.37 -10.61
CA ASP A 832 -35.94 28.18 -11.47
C ASP A 832 -35.23 29.47 -11.91
N HIS A 833 -34.52 30.13 -10.98
CA HIS A 833 -33.71 31.31 -11.29
C HIS A 833 -32.50 30.96 -12.17
N THR A 834 -31.88 29.80 -11.96
CA THR A 834 -30.80 29.29 -12.81
C THR A 834 -31.27 29.09 -14.24
N LEU A 835 -32.43 28.45 -14.45
CA LEU A 835 -33.05 28.31 -15.77
C LEU A 835 -33.29 29.66 -16.44
N ILE A 836 -33.89 30.64 -15.75
CA ILE A 836 -34.13 31.98 -16.30
C ILE A 836 -32.82 32.63 -16.81
N ARG A 837 -31.74 32.50 -16.05
CA ARG A 837 -30.43 33.05 -16.44
C ARG A 837 -29.79 32.26 -17.58
N ALA A 838 -29.94 30.94 -17.59
CA ALA A 838 -29.48 30.07 -18.69
C ALA A 838 -30.11 30.48 -20.03
N TYR A 839 -31.44 30.58 -20.07
CA TYR A 839 -32.14 31.06 -21.27
C TYR A 839 -31.75 32.48 -21.67
N SER A 840 -31.44 33.36 -20.71
CA SER A 840 -30.94 34.71 -21.01
C SER A 840 -29.54 34.70 -21.65
N LEU A 841 -28.68 33.74 -21.28
CA LEU A 841 -27.35 33.56 -21.87
C LEU A 841 -27.44 32.99 -23.28
N PHE A 842 -28.32 32.01 -23.52
CA PHE A 842 -28.51 31.42 -24.86
C PHE A 842 -28.92 32.44 -25.93
N LEU A 843 -29.60 33.53 -25.55
CA LEU A 843 -30.14 34.51 -26.50
C LEU A 843 -29.07 35.14 -27.39
N THR A 844 -27.93 35.54 -26.81
CA THR A 844 -26.89 36.26 -27.58
C THR A 844 -26.23 35.35 -28.62
N PRO A 845 -25.69 34.17 -28.23
CA PRO A 845 -25.09 33.24 -29.18
C PRO A 845 -26.08 32.71 -30.23
N TRP A 846 -27.33 32.43 -29.84
CA TRP A 846 -28.35 31.94 -30.77
C TRP A 846 -28.67 32.94 -31.88
N MET A 847 -28.85 34.23 -31.54
CA MET A 847 -29.19 35.27 -32.51
C MET A 847 -28.05 35.58 -33.49
N THR A 848 -26.81 35.31 -33.09
CA THR A 848 -25.61 35.53 -33.91
C THR A 848 -25.16 34.28 -34.66
N ALA A 849 -25.80 33.13 -34.45
CA ALA A 849 -25.47 31.89 -35.15
C ALA A 849 -25.69 32.04 -36.67
N PRO A 850 -24.82 31.44 -37.53
CA PRO A 850 -25.00 31.42 -38.97
C PRO A 850 -26.31 30.72 -39.37
N ASP A 851 -26.96 31.18 -40.44
CA ASP A 851 -28.11 30.47 -41.01
C ASP A 851 -27.66 29.19 -41.72
N GLU A 852 -28.15 28.04 -41.29
CA GLU A 852 -28.03 26.79 -42.07
C GLU A 852 -28.92 26.84 -43.33
N VAL A 853 -30.00 27.63 -43.29
CA VAL A 853 -30.96 27.80 -44.41
C VAL A 853 -31.26 29.30 -44.61
N PRO A 854 -30.95 29.88 -45.78
CA PRO A 854 -31.23 31.28 -46.07
C PRO A 854 -32.72 31.60 -45.95
N GLY A 855 -33.09 32.45 -44.97
CA GLY A 855 -34.46 32.94 -44.79
C GLY A 855 -35.31 32.23 -43.74
N ALA A 856 -34.81 31.20 -43.06
CA ALA A 856 -35.45 30.60 -41.90
C ALA A 856 -34.69 30.98 -40.61
N LEU A 857 -35.40 31.37 -39.55
CA LEU A 857 -34.81 31.43 -38.21
C LEU A 857 -34.36 30.01 -37.83
N ALA A 858 -33.09 29.83 -37.51
CA ALA A 858 -32.60 28.56 -36.98
C ALA A 858 -33.44 28.18 -35.75
N SER A 859 -34.09 27.01 -35.80
CA SER A 859 -34.87 26.50 -34.67
C SER A 859 -34.00 26.52 -33.42
N PHE A 860 -34.55 26.97 -32.29
CA PHE A 860 -33.82 26.95 -31.03
C PHE A 860 -33.37 25.53 -30.67
N ASP A 861 -34.13 24.51 -31.09
CA ASP A 861 -33.73 23.10 -30.95
C ASP A 861 -32.49 22.74 -31.76
N ILE A 862 -32.40 23.23 -33.00
CA ILE A 862 -31.23 22.99 -33.85
C ILE A 862 -30.00 23.65 -33.24
N PHE A 863 -30.16 24.88 -32.73
CA PHE A 863 -29.09 25.56 -32.00
C PHE A 863 -28.64 24.77 -30.76
N LEU A 864 -29.58 24.29 -29.93
CA LEU A 864 -29.25 23.48 -28.75
C LEU A 864 -28.56 22.17 -29.13
N MET A 865 -29.03 21.48 -30.17
CA MET A 865 -28.38 20.26 -30.67
C MET A 865 -26.95 20.54 -31.15
N GLY A 866 -26.70 21.67 -31.83
CA GLY A 866 -25.35 22.07 -32.25
C GLY A 866 -24.40 22.35 -31.07
N LEU A 867 -24.92 22.64 -29.87
CA LEU A 867 -24.09 22.76 -28.66
C LEU A 867 -23.71 21.41 -28.04
N THR A 868 -24.34 20.32 -28.50
CA THR A 868 -24.09 18.97 -27.97
C THR A 868 -23.07 18.19 -28.78
N THR A 869 -22.80 18.59 -30.04
CA THR A 869 -21.80 17.98 -30.92
C THR A 869 -20.39 18.40 -30.51
N ASP A 870 -19.60 17.45 -30.03
CA ASP A 870 -18.18 17.60 -29.67
C ASP A 870 -17.39 16.37 -30.13
N ASP A 871 -16.06 16.48 -30.27
CA ASP A 871 -15.15 15.39 -30.65
C ASP A 871 -14.91 14.38 -29.50
N SER A 872 -15.57 14.57 -28.35
CA SER A 872 -15.34 13.86 -27.09
C SER A 872 -16.37 12.74 -26.79
N ASP A 873 -16.99 12.14 -27.81
CA ASP A 873 -18.08 11.14 -27.64
C ASP A 873 -17.69 9.91 -26.82
N ASP A 874 -16.40 9.58 -26.82
CA ASP A 874 -15.88 8.40 -26.17
C ASP A 874 -15.24 8.68 -24.80
N VAL A 875 -15.25 9.93 -24.32
CA VAL A 875 -14.62 10.29 -23.04
C VAL A 875 -15.58 9.96 -21.88
N PRO A 876 -15.22 9.01 -20.98
CA PRO A 876 -16.06 8.67 -19.84
C PRO A 876 -16.12 9.81 -18.83
N LEU A 877 -17.32 10.12 -18.33
CA LEU A 877 -17.57 11.19 -17.37
C LEU A 877 -18.03 10.62 -16.04
N TYR A 878 -17.10 10.52 -15.10
CA TYR A 878 -17.33 9.94 -13.79
C TYR A 878 -18.06 10.94 -12.86
N PRO A 879 -19.20 10.57 -12.23
CA PRO A 879 -19.95 11.46 -11.33
C PRO A 879 -19.12 12.05 -10.19
N GLY A 880 -18.17 11.29 -9.64
CA GLY A 880 -17.25 11.77 -8.60
C GLY A 880 -16.36 12.92 -9.04
N ARG A 881 -16.06 13.04 -10.34
CA ARG A 881 -15.23 14.11 -10.90
C ARG A 881 -16.03 15.38 -11.24
N LEU A 882 -17.37 15.32 -11.24
CA LEU A 882 -18.20 16.49 -11.56
C LEU A 882 -18.00 17.66 -10.58
N GLY A 883 -17.79 17.39 -9.29
CA GLY A 883 -17.51 18.45 -8.31
C GLY A 883 -16.26 19.25 -8.65
N PRO A 884 -15.08 18.60 -8.73
CA PRO A 884 -13.84 19.26 -9.16
C PRO A 884 -13.92 19.92 -10.55
N MET A 885 -14.63 19.31 -11.50
CA MET A 885 -14.86 19.92 -12.81
C MET A 885 -15.67 21.22 -12.71
N LEU A 886 -16.72 21.24 -11.87
CA LEU A 886 -17.51 22.45 -11.61
C LEU A 886 -16.71 23.53 -10.89
N ASP A 887 -15.79 23.16 -9.99
CA ASP A 887 -14.85 24.10 -9.36
C ASP A 887 -13.95 24.75 -10.41
N ARG A 888 -13.33 23.95 -11.28
CA ARG A 888 -12.52 24.45 -12.41
C ARG A 888 -13.33 25.31 -13.37
N ALA A 889 -14.57 24.93 -13.66
CA ALA A 889 -15.47 25.70 -14.52
C ALA A 889 -15.83 27.05 -13.88
N GLN A 890 -16.07 27.08 -12.56
CA GLN A 890 -16.32 28.32 -11.84
C GLN A 890 -15.09 29.25 -11.86
N GLU A 891 -13.89 28.71 -11.69
CA GLU A 891 -12.64 29.46 -11.79
C GLU A 891 -12.36 29.97 -13.20
N ALA A 892 -12.61 29.15 -14.23
CA ALA A 892 -12.42 29.53 -15.62
C ALA A 892 -13.31 30.72 -15.99
N VAL A 893 -14.60 30.66 -15.62
CA VAL A 893 -15.57 31.73 -15.87
C VAL A 893 -15.36 32.94 -14.93
N ALA A 894 -14.57 32.79 -13.85
CA ALA A 894 -14.26 33.87 -12.92
C ALA A 894 -13.27 34.92 -13.48
N ARG A 895 -12.47 34.53 -14.49
CA ARG A 895 -11.52 35.43 -15.16
C ARG A 895 -12.27 36.64 -15.74
N GLU A 896 -11.70 37.84 -15.58
CA GLU A 896 -12.35 39.05 -16.10
C GLU A 896 -12.45 38.98 -17.62
N PRO A 897 -13.67 39.07 -18.20
CA PRO A 897 -13.82 39.16 -19.66
C PRO A 897 -13.18 40.45 -20.16
N ALA A 898 -12.83 40.51 -21.45
CA ALA A 898 -12.57 41.79 -22.11
C ALA A 898 -13.77 42.75 -21.89
N ASP A 899 -13.50 44.06 -21.75
CA ASP A 899 -14.49 45.09 -21.38
C ASP A 899 -15.82 44.97 -22.17
N ASP A 900 -15.76 44.55 -23.43
CA ASP A 900 -16.91 44.40 -24.33
C ASP A 900 -17.94 43.33 -23.90
N HIS A 901 -17.59 42.38 -23.01
CA HIS A 901 -18.45 41.24 -22.63
C HIS A 901 -18.73 41.11 -21.13
N ALA A 902 -18.42 42.14 -20.33
CA ALA A 902 -18.49 42.12 -18.87
C ALA A 902 -19.82 41.56 -18.30
N THR A 903 -20.96 41.85 -18.93
CA THR A 903 -22.26 41.38 -18.43
C THR A 903 -22.56 39.91 -18.76
N LEU A 904 -22.16 39.42 -19.93
CA LEU A 904 -22.30 38.00 -20.27
C LEU A 904 -21.44 37.15 -19.32
N GLY A 905 -20.20 37.58 -19.08
CA GLY A 905 -19.33 36.97 -18.08
C GLY A 905 -19.94 37.01 -16.67
N ALA A 906 -20.52 38.13 -16.22
CA ALA A 906 -21.17 38.22 -14.91
C ALA A 906 -22.38 37.27 -14.75
N VAL A 907 -23.21 37.13 -15.78
CA VAL A 907 -24.35 36.20 -15.75
C VAL A 907 -23.86 34.74 -15.81
N SER A 908 -22.87 34.44 -16.65
CA SER A 908 -22.25 33.12 -16.75
C SER A 908 -21.66 32.67 -15.39
N ARG A 909 -20.88 33.54 -14.73
CA ARG A 909 -20.35 33.31 -13.37
C ARG A 909 -21.45 32.94 -12.38
N ARG A 910 -22.57 33.65 -12.43
CA ARG A 910 -23.69 33.43 -11.51
C ARG A 910 -24.43 32.12 -11.80
N VAL A 911 -24.62 31.78 -13.08
CA VAL A 911 -25.21 30.49 -13.49
C VAL A 911 -24.34 29.34 -13.00
N VAL A 912 -23.05 29.34 -13.31
CA VAL A 912 -22.13 28.25 -12.90
C VAL A 912 -22.08 28.10 -11.38
N ARG A 913 -22.04 29.23 -10.64
CA ARG A 913 -22.08 29.22 -9.17
C ARG A 913 -23.37 28.62 -8.62
N ASP A 914 -24.53 29.00 -9.17
CA ASP A 914 -25.82 28.51 -8.70
C ASP A 914 -26.02 27.03 -9.09
N VAL A 915 -25.56 26.60 -10.27
CA VAL A 915 -25.50 25.18 -10.67
C VAL A 915 -24.66 24.37 -9.70
N ARG A 916 -23.45 24.84 -9.39
CA ARG A 916 -22.59 24.19 -8.40
C ARG A 916 -23.27 24.08 -7.05
N ALA A 917 -23.93 25.14 -6.58
CA ALA A 917 -24.63 25.15 -5.29
C ALA A 917 -25.83 24.19 -5.24
N ASP A 918 -26.49 23.91 -6.37
CA ASP A 918 -27.60 22.97 -6.46
C ASP A 918 -27.14 21.52 -6.65
N LEU A 919 -26.05 21.29 -7.38
CA LEU A 919 -25.52 19.95 -7.63
C LEU A 919 -24.62 19.42 -6.50
N THR A 920 -23.85 20.27 -5.82
CA THR A 920 -22.88 19.81 -4.79
C THR A 920 -23.54 18.94 -3.71
N PRO A 921 -24.69 19.33 -3.10
CA PRO A 921 -25.34 18.48 -2.11
C PRO A 921 -25.80 17.13 -2.65
N MET A 922 -26.19 17.06 -3.94
CA MET A 922 -26.59 15.81 -4.61
C MET A 922 -25.37 14.92 -4.88
N LEU A 923 -24.29 15.49 -5.43
CA LEU A 923 -23.04 14.77 -5.70
C LEU A 923 -22.37 14.28 -4.41
N GLU A 924 -22.49 15.04 -3.32
CA GLU A 924 -22.02 14.62 -1.99
C GLU A 924 -22.97 13.64 -1.27
N ARG A 925 -24.11 13.26 -1.88
CA ARG A 925 -25.16 12.41 -1.29
C ARG A 925 -25.73 12.97 0.04
N ARG A 926 -25.72 14.30 0.21
CA ARG A 926 -26.37 15.01 1.33
C ARG A 926 -27.85 15.29 1.06
N GLU A 927 -28.22 15.39 -0.21
CA GLU A 927 -29.60 15.56 -0.67
C GLU A 927 -29.96 14.49 -1.70
N PRO A 928 -31.25 14.09 -1.78
CA PRO A 928 -31.69 13.18 -2.82
C PRO A 928 -31.57 13.81 -4.20
N TYR A 929 -31.50 12.97 -5.24
CA TYR A 929 -31.48 13.44 -6.62
C TYR A 929 -32.79 14.14 -6.95
N ASP A 930 -32.67 15.37 -7.43
CA ASP A 930 -33.77 16.22 -7.85
C ASP A 930 -33.65 16.47 -9.36
N ASN A 931 -34.64 15.98 -10.11
CA ASN A 931 -34.63 16.08 -11.56
C ASN A 931 -34.72 17.54 -12.04
N ALA A 932 -35.42 18.41 -11.31
CA ALA A 932 -35.54 19.83 -11.66
C ALA A 932 -34.20 20.56 -11.51
N LYS A 933 -33.43 20.25 -10.45
CA LYS A 933 -32.07 20.78 -10.27
C LYS A 933 -31.11 20.29 -11.34
N ALA A 934 -31.14 19.00 -11.67
CA ALA A 934 -30.26 18.41 -12.68
C ALA A 934 -30.52 18.98 -14.09
N ARG A 935 -31.79 19.14 -14.46
CA ARG A 935 -32.20 19.81 -15.69
C ARG A 935 -31.72 21.26 -15.76
N ALA A 936 -31.97 22.04 -14.70
CA ALA A 936 -31.51 23.41 -14.61
C ALA A 936 -29.98 23.52 -14.72
N ALA A 937 -29.27 22.54 -14.16
CA ALA A 937 -27.83 22.44 -14.27
C ALA A 937 -27.36 22.17 -15.70
N ARG A 938 -27.93 21.18 -16.42
CA ARG A 938 -27.56 20.88 -17.81
C ARG A 938 -27.77 22.08 -18.73
N LEU A 939 -28.97 22.66 -18.71
CA LEU A 939 -29.28 23.85 -19.50
C LEU A 939 -28.42 25.05 -19.10
N GLY A 940 -28.15 25.25 -17.81
CA GLY A 940 -27.28 26.31 -17.31
C GLY A 940 -25.83 26.20 -17.79
N LEU A 941 -25.25 25.00 -17.73
CA LEU A 941 -23.89 24.73 -18.17
C LEU A 941 -23.75 24.87 -19.70
N LEU A 942 -24.72 24.37 -20.48
CA LEU A 942 -24.74 24.59 -21.93
C LEU A 942 -24.88 26.07 -22.29
N ALA A 943 -25.66 26.83 -21.53
CA ALA A 943 -25.80 28.27 -21.75
C ALA A 943 -24.50 29.04 -21.46
N ALA A 944 -23.83 28.68 -20.38
CA ALA A 944 -22.51 29.21 -20.04
C ALA A 944 -21.47 28.82 -21.11
N SER A 945 -21.53 27.60 -21.64
CA SER A 945 -20.68 27.15 -22.75
C SER A 945 -20.91 27.99 -24.00
N ALA A 946 -22.17 28.17 -24.42
CA ALA A 946 -22.50 28.97 -25.61
C ALA A 946 -22.01 30.41 -25.47
N ALA A 947 -22.11 30.99 -24.26
CA ALA A 947 -21.56 32.32 -23.97
C ALA A 947 -20.02 32.34 -24.04
N ALA A 948 -19.34 31.31 -23.50
CA ALA A 948 -17.89 31.19 -23.58
C ALA A 948 -17.39 31.05 -25.03
N THR A 949 -18.05 30.24 -25.86
CA THR A 949 -17.76 30.15 -27.29
C THR A 949 -17.93 31.51 -27.98
N PHE A 950 -18.98 32.26 -27.64
CA PHE A 950 -19.22 33.59 -28.18
C PHE A 950 -18.16 34.62 -27.75
N MET A 951 -17.59 34.47 -26.55
CA MET A 951 -16.50 35.31 -26.02
C MET A 951 -15.10 34.85 -26.45
N ASP A 952 -15.00 33.90 -27.38
CA ASP A 952 -13.73 33.31 -27.87
C ASP A 952 -12.93 32.59 -26.77
N GLU A 953 -13.63 31.90 -25.87
CA GLU A 953 -13.05 31.05 -24.81
C GLU A 953 -13.35 29.55 -25.05
N PRO A 954 -12.69 28.91 -26.03
CA PRO A 954 -13.02 27.54 -26.43
C PRO A 954 -12.77 26.50 -25.33
N ASP A 955 -11.71 26.67 -24.53
CA ASP A 955 -11.38 25.74 -23.43
C ASP A 955 -12.43 25.79 -22.31
N THR A 956 -12.88 27.00 -21.94
CA THR A 956 -13.95 27.21 -20.96
C THR A 956 -15.25 26.59 -21.48
N ALA A 957 -15.56 26.79 -22.77
CA ALA A 957 -16.76 26.25 -23.40
C ALA A 957 -16.74 24.70 -23.40
N ALA A 958 -15.61 24.09 -23.78
CA ALA A 958 -15.44 22.63 -23.77
C ALA A 958 -15.64 22.06 -22.36
N LEU A 959 -14.99 22.64 -21.34
CA LEU A 959 -15.14 22.20 -19.94
C LEU A 959 -16.60 22.27 -19.46
N LEU A 960 -17.32 23.33 -19.80
CA LEU A 960 -18.73 23.51 -19.45
C LEU A 960 -19.64 22.49 -20.15
N ARG A 961 -19.38 22.16 -21.43
CA ARG A 961 -20.09 21.08 -22.14
C ARG A 961 -19.81 19.72 -21.51
N SER A 962 -18.56 19.42 -21.16
CA SER A 962 -18.21 18.18 -20.47
C SER A 962 -18.93 18.06 -19.11
N CYS A 963 -19.05 19.17 -18.36
CA CYS A 963 -19.85 19.19 -17.13
C CYS A 963 -21.33 18.89 -17.42
N ALA A 964 -21.92 19.50 -18.45
CA ALA A 964 -23.32 19.26 -18.82
C ALA A 964 -23.57 17.80 -19.23
N ARG A 965 -22.67 17.22 -20.04
CA ARG A 965 -22.72 15.81 -20.44
C ARG A 965 -22.59 14.88 -19.23
N GLY A 966 -21.74 15.21 -18.25
CA GLY A 966 -21.61 14.42 -17.04
C GLY A 966 -22.86 14.42 -16.18
N VAL A 967 -23.61 15.53 -16.13
CA VAL A 967 -24.93 15.58 -15.49
C VAL A 967 -25.97 14.77 -16.27
N ALA A 968 -25.83 14.63 -17.59
CA ALA A 968 -26.69 13.77 -18.41
C ALA A 968 -26.38 12.28 -18.16
N VAL A 969 -25.11 11.90 -18.07
CA VAL A 969 -24.66 10.55 -17.65
C VAL A 969 -25.24 10.20 -16.28
N LEU A 970 -25.17 11.13 -15.31
CA LEU A 970 -25.76 10.94 -13.99
C LEU A 970 -27.27 10.67 -14.05
N HIS A 971 -28.00 11.39 -14.90
CA HIS A 971 -29.43 11.21 -15.08
C HIS A 971 -29.78 9.87 -15.74
N ALA A 972 -29.11 9.53 -16.84
CA ALA A 972 -29.30 8.27 -17.57
C ALA A 972 -29.07 7.04 -16.67
N ARG A 973 -28.13 7.15 -15.73
CA ARG A 973 -27.91 6.12 -14.70
C ARG A 973 -29.09 6.03 -13.72
N ILE A 974 -29.65 7.16 -13.30
CA ILE A 974 -30.79 7.18 -12.37
C ILE A 974 -32.06 6.63 -13.03
N THR A 975 -32.34 7.02 -14.27
CA THR A 975 -33.49 6.53 -15.07
C THR A 975 -33.33 5.08 -15.49
N GLY A 976 -32.09 4.59 -15.67
CA GLY A 976 -31.77 3.19 -15.98
C GLY A 976 -31.41 2.93 -17.43
N ASP A 977 -31.26 3.99 -18.21
CA ASP A 977 -30.82 3.94 -19.60
C ASP A 977 -29.35 3.51 -19.70
N ILE A 978 -28.60 3.66 -18.60
CA ILE A 978 -27.27 3.09 -18.36
C ILE A 978 -27.34 2.26 -17.09
N ALA A 979 -26.99 0.97 -17.16
CA ALA A 979 -27.10 0.03 -16.03
C ALA A 979 -26.29 0.51 -14.81
N PRO A 980 -26.95 0.97 -13.72
CA PRO A 980 -26.24 1.39 -12.52
C PRO A 980 -26.25 0.26 -11.48
N THR A 981 -25.20 0.17 -10.68
CA THR A 981 -25.20 -0.66 -9.46
C THR A 981 -25.64 0.13 -8.25
N GLU A 982 -25.29 1.41 -8.20
CA GLU A 982 -25.77 2.36 -7.20
C GLU A 982 -26.22 3.66 -7.87
N VAL A 983 -27.26 4.27 -7.31
CA VAL A 983 -27.76 5.59 -7.72
C VAL A 983 -27.95 6.50 -6.51
N ILE A 984 -27.81 7.81 -6.72
CA ILE A 984 -28.24 8.80 -5.73
C ILE A 984 -29.74 8.60 -5.53
N ARG A 985 -30.15 8.44 -4.28
CA ARG A 985 -31.56 8.29 -3.89
C ARG A 985 -32.43 9.36 -4.55
N PRO A 986 -33.36 9.06 -5.46
CA PRO A 986 -34.27 10.04 -6.02
C PRO A 986 -35.21 10.61 -4.94
N ALA A 987 -35.57 11.88 -5.05
CA ALA A 987 -36.58 12.45 -4.17
C ALA A 987 -37.89 11.68 -4.32
N CYS A 988 -38.46 11.14 -3.24
CA CYS A 988 -39.76 10.48 -3.29
C CYS A 988 -40.80 11.46 -3.85
N VAL A 989 -41.24 11.22 -5.08
CA VAL A 989 -42.46 11.85 -5.60
C VAL A 989 -43.59 11.32 -4.73
N ARG A 990 -44.16 12.15 -3.85
CA ARG A 990 -45.47 11.85 -3.25
C ARG A 990 -46.39 11.58 -4.43
N ALA A 991 -46.89 10.34 -4.53
CA ALA A 991 -48.01 10.04 -5.40
C ALA A 991 -49.10 11.09 -5.10
N VAL A 992 -49.32 11.98 -6.03
CA VAL A 992 -50.49 12.85 -6.01
C VAL A 992 -51.67 11.87 -6.05
N PRO A 993 -52.57 11.85 -5.05
CA PRO A 993 -53.75 11.03 -5.15
C PRO A 993 -54.44 11.45 -6.44
N ALA A 994 -54.76 10.49 -7.31
CA ALA A 994 -55.57 10.76 -8.48
C ALA A 994 -56.79 11.57 -8.03
N LEU A 995 -56.87 12.82 -8.49
CA LEU A 995 -58.11 13.56 -8.45
C LEU A 995 -59.02 12.82 -9.43
N GLU A 996 -59.90 11.98 -8.87
CA GLU A 996 -61.07 11.47 -9.58
C GLU A 996 -61.92 12.69 -9.96
N ASP A 997 -62.09 12.87 -11.27
CA ASP A 997 -63.20 13.63 -11.87
C ASP A 997 -64.54 12.89 -11.65
#